data_AF-A0A0D6AH78-F1
#
_entry.id   AF-A0A0D6AH78-F1
#
_cell.length_a   1.000
_cell.length_b   1.000
_cell.length_c   1.000
_cell.angle_alpha   90.00
_cell.angle_beta   90.00
_cell.angle_gamma   90.00
#
_symmetry.space_group_name_H-M   'P 1'
#
loop_
_entity.id
_entity.type
_entity.pdbx_description
1 polymer ?
#
loop_
_entity_poly.entity_id
_entity_poly.type
_entity_poly.pdbx_seq_one_letter_code
_entity_poly.pdbx_strand_id
1 'polypeptide(L)'
;MSDSILHSNPSPLSPDLLNQFLNLYQNMITAREIDYIEEQYVTQGEAFFHVSGGGHEAVAMLNPHLISADYLHLHYRDKALMLARGISPEMFFHSLFAKNDSHSRGRQMSAFMSDRNTNIVNMVVLVGNNALQAVGIAAQIKENPNHPLVVCALGDGTTQQGEVIEAIGEAVRFSLPVLFLIEDNRFSISTVTDKKTFYKLPDQTPETFYGLPIHRVKGWDCIACYETFEKIISSIRHTRKPALIVMTLERLNSHTNADDQTLYRQVSEIDRIRAEADPIKNLRNYLQQLGVTTKELEKIDADIQKSVKNAAKKSQSSCDPQAIFHAKKTLSHGLSDPSSEYTGYNSANRLTMREAICKVFWHRMKREPQITLYGEDIEDPKGDVFGLTKGLSTEFPGRIINSPLSESTIIGTCIGRALAGGRPVAFLQFADFMPLAFNQIISELGSIYWRTDGEWECPVIVMISCGGYRPGLGPFHSQSLESIAVHTPGIDVVMCSTAGDAAGTLNAAFDSHRPTLFFYPKSCLNLVDLTATTSSDVHKQFVPIGKARIVRTGSDITFVAYGNLVQKCSQAAEALAIVGIQSEVIDLRWLSPWDSETVIASVRKTGKLIVTHEDNHSCGMGGEIMATVAEALNSSVRMKRVTRPDTYIPFNFSNQLEVLPSYKRILESAVDLLDLEIDWIFTPEKSQEGSFMIEAVGVAPSDEVLKVLELCVQVGEEISEGQTVALLETSKAVLDFDSPVNGIIEKIFVGENQKILVGSPLLEVSLSRNHLVAPKPVTREEIGTPVFKQKERKKVSSEASEKKIYPMSFSHKVILPTLTPPSKIERVVSLSSQDKNNLDSIAIVPLKSTGHKIPFFYVHGVTGDHPNVTLDFIKYIDPERPIYGMQALGINGENSPYTKIEDIANYYIQEIQKVVSKGPYLIGGVCMGGSIAFEIAQKMTKHGQEVLPIMMVDSPKPFLLEKDIGFLADTISQQGKFPPPWTYDTEEYLLSVENLTRFRMWKANIKALGNYKPQLYDGKIIYFSATEKMIEGNYFNPTQPNSWKSLVCGGFEMHQIEGNHLSILFDPNAEKLAEKINICLEHFD
;
A
#
# COMPACT_ATOMS: atom_id res chain seq x y z
N MET A 1 -13.76 39.77 -36.73
CA MET A 1 -14.18 40.22 -38.06
C MET A 1 -15.28 39.27 -38.52
N SER A 2 -16.35 39.82 -39.06
CA SER A 2 -17.52 39.11 -39.57
C SER A 2 -17.17 38.37 -40.86
N ASP A 3 -17.14 37.04 -40.83
CA ASP A 3 -17.08 36.22 -42.04
C ASP A 3 -18.32 35.33 -42.12
N SER A 4 -19.35 35.88 -42.76
CA SER A 4 -20.42 35.12 -43.38
C SER A 4 -19.86 34.43 -44.62
N ILE A 5 -19.43 33.18 -44.49
CA ILE A 5 -19.22 32.31 -45.65
C ILE A 5 -20.60 31.77 -46.04
N LEU A 6 -21.25 32.48 -46.96
CA LEU A 6 -22.29 31.92 -47.81
C LEU A 6 -21.63 30.82 -48.65
N HIS A 7 -21.95 29.56 -48.34
CA HIS A 7 -21.62 28.44 -49.23
C HIS A 7 -22.21 28.73 -50.62
N SER A 8 -21.33 28.76 -51.63
CA SER A 8 -21.69 28.61 -53.04
C SER A 8 -22.60 27.38 -53.20
N ASN A 9 -23.64 27.50 -54.04
CA ASN A 9 -24.57 26.39 -54.36
C ASN A 9 -23.81 25.06 -54.49
N PRO A 10 -24.14 24.04 -53.66
CA PRO A 10 -23.46 22.77 -53.72
C PRO A 10 -23.67 22.16 -55.10
N SER A 11 -22.58 21.75 -55.75
CA SER A 11 -22.66 20.88 -56.93
C SER A 11 -23.48 19.64 -56.57
N PRO A 12 -24.31 19.09 -57.48
CA PRO A 12 -25.10 17.90 -57.15
C PRO A 12 -24.16 16.78 -56.70
N LEU A 13 -24.29 16.37 -55.43
CA LEU A 13 -23.51 15.28 -54.85
C LEU A 13 -23.85 13.98 -55.59
N SER A 14 -22.93 13.01 -55.58
CA SER A 14 -23.24 11.69 -56.09
C SER A 14 -24.43 11.10 -55.29
N PRO A 15 -25.34 10.33 -55.92
CA PRO A 15 -26.43 9.66 -55.22
C PRO A 15 -25.97 8.84 -54.01
N ASP A 16 -24.76 8.29 -54.08
CA ASP A 16 -24.15 7.52 -53.00
C ASP A 16 -23.86 8.37 -51.76
N LEU A 17 -23.35 9.60 -51.93
CA LEU A 17 -23.04 10.49 -50.81
C LEU A 17 -24.32 11.02 -50.14
N LEU A 18 -25.36 11.31 -50.93
CA LEU A 18 -26.68 11.67 -50.39
C LEU A 18 -27.26 10.54 -49.52
N ASN A 19 -27.20 9.30 -50.00
CA ASN A 19 -27.66 8.13 -49.24
C ASN A 19 -26.85 7.93 -47.95
N GLN A 20 -25.53 8.18 -47.99
CA GLN A 20 -24.69 8.13 -46.78
C GLN A 20 -25.13 9.17 -45.74
N PHE A 21 -25.33 10.43 -46.12
CA PHE A 21 -25.80 11.45 -45.19
C PHE A 21 -27.21 11.19 -44.67
N LEU A 22 -28.11 10.60 -45.48
CA LEU A 22 -29.42 10.16 -45.01
C LEU A 22 -29.31 9.05 -43.96
N ASN A 23 -28.42 8.07 -44.17
CA ASN A 23 -28.19 7.00 -43.19
C ASN A 23 -27.59 7.55 -41.88
N LEU A 24 -26.65 8.49 -41.97
CA LEU A 24 -26.09 9.15 -40.80
C LEU A 24 -27.15 9.97 -40.05
N TYR A 25 -27.98 10.73 -40.76
CA TYR A 25 -29.11 11.45 -40.17
C TYR A 25 -30.06 10.50 -39.42
N GLN A 26 -30.38 9.33 -39.99
CA GLN A 26 -31.20 8.32 -39.31
C GLN A 26 -30.56 7.83 -38.02
N ASN A 27 -29.25 7.55 -38.01
CA ASN A 27 -28.53 7.13 -36.80
C ASN A 27 -28.52 8.23 -35.72
N MET A 28 -28.31 9.48 -36.13
CA MET A 28 -28.29 10.63 -35.20
C MET A 28 -29.68 10.86 -34.57
N ILE A 29 -30.76 10.82 -35.36
CA ILE A 29 -32.13 10.91 -34.85
C ILE A 29 -32.45 9.72 -33.95
N THR A 30 -32.05 8.51 -34.33
CA THR A 30 -32.26 7.31 -33.51
C THR A 30 -31.58 7.46 -32.14
N ALA A 31 -30.35 7.98 -32.08
CA ALA A 31 -29.66 8.27 -30.83
C ALA A 31 -30.43 9.28 -29.96
N ARG A 32 -30.93 10.36 -30.56
CA ARG A 32 -31.71 11.40 -29.86
C ARG A 32 -33.03 10.86 -29.31
N GLU A 33 -33.71 10.01 -30.07
CA GLU A 33 -34.96 9.39 -29.61
C GLU A 33 -34.73 8.34 -28.52
N ILE A 34 -33.62 7.60 -28.58
CA ILE A 34 -33.19 6.74 -27.47
C ILE A 34 -32.98 7.58 -26.21
N ASP A 35 -32.25 8.70 -26.30
CA ASP A 35 -32.03 9.61 -25.17
C ASP A 35 -33.34 10.06 -24.51
N TYR A 36 -34.31 10.54 -25.29
CA TYR A 36 -35.59 10.98 -24.76
C TYR A 36 -36.37 9.87 -24.06
N ILE A 37 -36.34 8.67 -24.61
CA ILE A 37 -37.05 7.53 -24.02
C ILE A 37 -36.33 7.04 -22.75
N GLU A 38 -35.00 6.98 -22.75
CA GLU A 38 -34.21 6.65 -21.55
C GLU A 38 -34.47 7.65 -20.41
N GLU A 39 -34.48 8.96 -20.71
CA GLU A 39 -34.82 10.02 -19.76
C GLU A 39 -36.25 9.85 -19.21
N GLN A 40 -37.22 9.48 -20.05
CA GLN A 40 -38.59 9.18 -19.63
C GLN A 40 -38.63 7.99 -18.65
N TYR A 41 -37.95 6.89 -18.95
CA TYR A 41 -37.95 5.73 -18.04
C TYR A 41 -37.28 6.03 -16.71
N VAL A 42 -36.20 6.81 -16.70
CA VAL A 42 -35.55 7.23 -15.46
C VAL A 42 -36.45 8.15 -14.65
N THR A 43 -37.11 9.13 -15.26
CA THR A 43 -38.05 10.03 -14.56
C THR A 43 -39.30 9.32 -14.06
N GLN A 44 -39.69 8.20 -14.70
CA GLN A 44 -40.77 7.32 -14.24
C GLN A 44 -40.34 6.33 -13.14
N GLY A 45 -39.04 6.26 -12.82
CA GLY A 45 -38.50 5.31 -11.83
C GLY A 45 -38.38 3.87 -12.33
N GLU A 46 -38.47 3.65 -13.65
CA GLU A 46 -38.36 2.33 -14.28
C GLU A 46 -36.93 2.00 -14.72
N ALA A 47 -36.03 2.99 -14.70
CA ALA A 47 -34.59 2.85 -14.89
C ALA A 47 -33.84 3.74 -13.89
N PHE A 48 -32.56 3.44 -13.65
CA PHE A 48 -31.80 4.11 -12.57
C PHE A 48 -30.88 5.23 -13.05
N PHE A 49 -30.30 5.10 -14.25
CA PHE A 49 -29.24 5.98 -14.70
C PHE A 49 -29.25 6.19 -16.21
N HIS A 50 -29.15 7.45 -16.62
CA HIS A 50 -29.11 7.86 -18.01
C HIS A 50 -28.05 8.96 -18.23
N VAL A 51 -27.35 8.83 -19.35
CA VAL A 51 -26.40 9.83 -19.86
C VAL A 51 -26.80 10.17 -21.29
N SER A 52 -27.10 11.45 -21.54
CA SER A 52 -27.50 11.91 -22.86
C SER A 52 -26.29 12.06 -23.78
N GLY A 53 -26.43 11.61 -25.03
CA GLY A 53 -25.53 11.93 -26.15
C GLY A 53 -25.87 13.23 -26.87
N GLY A 54 -26.87 13.98 -26.39
CA GLY A 54 -27.40 15.20 -27.01
C GLY A 54 -26.32 16.25 -27.31
N GLY A 55 -26.10 16.51 -28.60
CA GLY A 55 -25.11 17.43 -29.15
C GLY A 55 -23.78 16.80 -29.56
N HIS A 56 -23.56 15.51 -29.26
CA HIS A 56 -22.40 14.72 -29.68
C HIS A 56 -22.66 13.90 -30.96
N GLU A 57 -23.86 13.98 -31.56
CA GLU A 57 -24.28 13.05 -32.61
C GLU A 57 -23.43 13.13 -33.89
N ALA A 58 -22.78 14.27 -34.13
CA ALA A 58 -21.92 14.47 -35.28
C ALA A 58 -20.66 13.59 -35.27
N VAL A 59 -20.29 12.97 -34.14
CA VAL A 59 -19.22 11.96 -34.08
C VAL A 59 -19.52 10.78 -35.02
N ALA A 60 -20.79 10.52 -35.34
CA ALA A 60 -21.20 9.53 -36.33
C ALA A 60 -20.63 9.78 -37.74
N MET A 61 -20.24 11.02 -38.08
CA MET A 61 -19.58 11.37 -39.35
C MET A 61 -18.24 10.64 -39.54
N LEU A 62 -17.69 10.05 -38.49
CA LEU A 62 -16.48 9.22 -38.56
C LEU A 62 -16.74 7.88 -39.28
N ASN A 63 -17.94 7.30 -39.13
CA ASN A 63 -18.25 5.92 -39.53
C ASN A 63 -17.96 5.59 -41.02
N PRO A 64 -18.30 6.44 -42.01
CA PRO A 64 -18.04 6.13 -43.42
C PRO A 64 -16.56 5.91 -43.77
N HIS A 65 -15.64 6.38 -42.92
CA HIS A 65 -14.20 6.27 -43.12
C HIS A 65 -13.58 5.08 -42.36
N LEU A 66 -14.35 4.42 -41.50
CA LEU A 66 -13.93 3.26 -40.72
C LEU A 66 -14.19 1.96 -41.48
N ILE A 67 -13.36 0.96 -41.23
CA ILE A 67 -13.53 -0.42 -41.71
C ILE A 67 -13.94 -1.33 -40.56
N SER A 68 -14.35 -2.57 -40.86
CA SER A 68 -14.72 -3.54 -39.82
C SER A 68 -13.56 -3.92 -38.89
N ALA A 69 -12.32 -3.84 -39.38
CA ALA A 69 -11.12 -4.19 -38.62
C ALA A 69 -10.59 -3.09 -37.69
N ASP A 70 -11.17 -1.87 -37.71
CA ASP A 70 -10.75 -0.81 -36.79
C ASP A 70 -11.30 -1.05 -35.38
N TYR A 71 -10.57 -0.57 -34.38
CA TYR A 71 -10.97 -0.65 -32.97
C TYR A 71 -11.43 0.72 -32.47
N LEU A 72 -12.49 0.73 -31.66
CA LEU A 72 -13.08 1.97 -31.17
C LEU A 72 -13.16 1.92 -29.65
N HIS A 73 -12.33 2.72 -28.98
CA HIS A 73 -12.58 3.17 -27.62
C HIS A 73 -13.39 4.46 -27.69
N LEU A 74 -14.69 4.34 -27.44
CA LEU A 74 -15.63 5.45 -27.58
C LEU A 74 -15.78 6.24 -26.29
N HIS A 75 -16.26 7.46 -26.44
CA HIS A 75 -16.78 8.23 -25.33
C HIS A 75 -18.21 7.76 -25.04
N TYR A 76 -18.62 7.74 -23.77
CA TYR A 76 -19.92 7.22 -23.36
C TYR A 76 -21.11 8.05 -23.90
N ARG A 77 -20.86 9.14 -24.65
CA ARG A 77 -21.87 9.96 -25.35
C ARG A 77 -22.03 9.57 -26.83
N ASP A 78 -21.19 8.68 -27.37
CA ASP A 78 -21.10 8.34 -28.80
C ASP A 78 -22.20 7.40 -29.32
N LYS A 79 -23.42 7.51 -28.82
CA LYS A 79 -24.54 6.62 -29.21
C LYS A 79 -24.79 6.61 -30.71
N ALA A 80 -24.71 7.77 -31.36
CA ALA A 80 -24.90 7.89 -32.80
C ALA A 80 -23.83 7.13 -33.60
N LEU A 81 -22.57 7.14 -33.14
CA LEU A 81 -21.50 6.37 -33.78
C LEU A 81 -21.67 4.86 -33.52
N MET A 82 -22.06 4.45 -32.31
CA MET A 82 -22.37 3.05 -32.01
C MET A 82 -23.50 2.49 -32.90
N LEU A 83 -24.59 3.27 -33.08
CA LEU A 83 -25.67 2.93 -34.00
C LEU A 83 -25.17 2.82 -35.44
N ALA A 84 -24.36 3.78 -35.89
CA ALA A 84 -23.76 3.77 -37.23
C ALA A 84 -22.82 2.58 -37.46
N ARG A 85 -22.20 2.04 -36.39
CA ARG A 85 -21.40 0.80 -36.40
C ARG A 85 -22.24 -0.47 -36.43
N GLY A 86 -23.54 -0.39 -36.13
CA GLY A 86 -24.46 -1.53 -36.19
C GLY A 86 -24.98 -2.01 -34.84
N ILE A 87 -24.73 -1.29 -33.74
CA ILE A 87 -25.41 -1.58 -32.47
C ILE A 87 -26.91 -1.32 -32.64
N SER A 88 -27.73 -2.28 -32.24
CA SER A 88 -29.20 -2.15 -32.32
C SER A 88 -29.76 -1.21 -31.24
N PRO A 89 -30.85 -0.46 -31.50
CA PRO A 89 -31.58 0.30 -30.48
C PRO A 89 -31.97 -0.54 -29.25
N GLU A 90 -32.35 -1.81 -29.45
CA GLU A 90 -32.70 -2.74 -28.36
C GLU A 90 -31.59 -2.91 -27.32
N MET A 91 -30.33 -2.89 -27.75
CA MET A 91 -29.17 -3.07 -26.87
C MET A 91 -29.03 -1.91 -25.89
N PHE A 92 -29.31 -0.67 -26.31
CA PHE A 92 -29.31 0.50 -25.42
C PHE A 92 -30.35 0.32 -24.31
N PHE A 93 -31.55 -0.15 -24.64
CA PHE A 93 -32.59 -0.39 -23.64
C PHE A 93 -32.33 -1.64 -22.78
N HIS A 94 -31.75 -2.72 -23.34
CA HIS A 94 -31.30 -3.85 -22.52
C HIS A 94 -30.25 -3.40 -21.50
N SER A 95 -29.33 -2.52 -21.90
CA SER A 95 -28.33 -1.91 -21.03
C SER A 95 -28.96 -0.98 -19.98
N LEU A 96 -29.91 -0.11 -20.39
CA LEU A 96 -30.66 0.78 -19.49
C LEU A 96 -31.34 0.02 -18.35
N PHE A 97 -32.01 -1.08 -18.68
CA PHE A 97 -32.74 -1.91 -17.73
C PHE A 97 -31.86 -3.00 -17.06
N ALA A 98 -30.56 -3.04 -17.35
CA ALA A 98 -29.61 -4.04 -16.83
C ALA A 98 -30.07 -5.51 -17.06
N LYS A 99 -30.61 -5.79 -18.25
CA LYS A 99 -31.22 -7.09 -18.59
C LYS A 99 -30.19 -8.16 -18.95
N ASN A 100 -30.63 -9.42 -18.92
CA ASN A 100 -29.80 -10.57 -19.27
C ASN A 100 -29.24 -10.51 -20.70
N ASP A 101 -30.01 -9.94 -21.63
CA ASP A 101 -29.63 -9.83 -23.04
C ASP A 101 -28.79 -8.58 -23.34
N SER A 102 -28.41 -7.82 -22.30
CA SER A 102 -27.47 -6.71 -22.46
C SER A 102 -26.04 -7.23 -22.65
N HIS A 103 -25.19 -6.42 -23.30
CA HIS A 103 -23.78 -6.73 -23.59
C HIS A 103 -22.95 -7.17 -22.37
N SER A 104 -23.37 -6.83 -21.16
CA SER A 104 -22.68 -7.14 -19.91
C SER A 104 -23.50 -8.00 -18.94
N ARG A 105 -24.70 -8.44 -19.34
CA ARG A 105 -25.72 -9.03 -18.45
C ARG A 105 -25.96 -8.20 -17.18
N GLY A 106 -26.02 -6.88 -17.33
CA GLY A 106 -26.29 -5.96 -16.23
C GLY A 106 -25.12 -5.68 -15.28
N ARG A 107 -23.88 -6.02 -15.68
CA ARG A 107 -22.67 -5.76 -14.86
C ARG A 107 -22.06 -4.38 -15.11
N GLN A 108 -22.36 -3.76 -16.26
CA GLN A 108 -21.93 -2.42 -16.63
C GLN A 108 -23.06 -1.40 -16.43
N MET A 109 -22.67 -0.14 -16.26
CA MET A 109 -23.60 0.98 -16.32
C MET A 109 -24.15 1.16 -17.75
N SER A 110 -25.38 1.64 -17.87
CA SER A 110 -26.16 1.64 -19.12
C SER A 110 -25.46 2.26 -20.34
N ALA A 111 -24.69 3.33 -20.13
CA ALA A 111 -23.98 4.07 -21.19
C ALA A 111 -22.62 3.45 -21.59
N PHE A 112 -22.10 2.46 -20.87
CA PHE A 112 -20.74 1.92 -21.03
C PHE A 112 -20.72 0.60 -21.80
N MET A 113 -21.32 0.65 -23.00
CA MET A 113 -21.46 -0.50 -23.88
C MET A 113 -20.14 -1.01 -24.46
N SER A 114 -20.10 -2.31 -24.76
CA SER A 114 -19.07 -2.97 -25.56
C SER A 114 -19.73 -3.85 -26.62
N ASP A 115 -19.02 -4.11 -27.71
CA ASP A 115 -19.38 -5.16 -28.65
C ASP A 115 -18.15 -5.63 -29.42
N ARG A 116 -17.83 -6.92 -29.30
CA ARG A 116 -16.67 -7.52 -29.96
C ARG A 116 -16.85 -7.62 -31.46
N ASN A 117 -18.09 -7.77 -31.95
CA ASN A 117 -18.35 -7.96 -33.38
C ASN A 117 -18.04 -6.70 -34.20
N THR A 118 -18.32 -5.54 -33.64
CA THR A 118 -18.04 -4.23 -34.25
C THR A 118 -16.73 -3.59 -33.79
N ASN A 119 -15.96 -4.31 -32.94
CA ASN A 119 -14.72 -3.84 -32.29
C ASN A 119 -14.93 -2.56 -31.47
N ILE A 120 -16.11 -2.37 -30.89
CA ILE A 120 -16.35 -1.36 -29.85
C ILE A 120 -15.79 -1.92 -28.56
N VAL A 121 -14.61 -1.44 -28.21
CA VAL A 121 -13.87 -1.90 -27.05
C VAL A 121 -14.57 -1.40 -25.81
N ASN A 122 -14.60 -2.25 -24.79
CA ASN A 122 -15.26 -1.94 -23.53
C ASN A 122 -14.86 -0.58 -22.93
N MET A 123 -15.88 0.16 -22.48
CA MET A 123 -15.73 1.46 -21.82
C MET A 123 -15.69 1.30 -20.30
N VAL A 124 -15.08 2.27 -19.63
CA VAL A 124 -14.96 2.32 -18.17
C VAL A 124 -15.27 3.73 -17.66
N VAL A 125 -15.84 3.80 -16.46
CA VAL A 125 -16.19 5.07 -15.79
C VAL A 125 -14.94 5.88 -15.43
N LEU A 126 -13.83 5.21 -15.13
CA LEU A 126 -12.53 5.81 -14.86
C LEU A 126 -11.93 6.35 -16.16
N VAL A 127 -12.34 7.56 -16.50
CA VAL A 127 -11.98 8.20 -17.76
C VAL A 127 -10.47 8.30 -17.93
N GLY A 128 -9.97 8.01 -19.14
CA GLY A 128 -8.55 8.12 -19.48
C GLY A 128 -7.80 6.77 -19.46
N ASN A 129 -8.25 5.80 -18.66
CA ASN A 129 -7.64 4.46 -18.58
C ASN A 129 -7.54 3.77 -19.94
N ASN A 130 -8.54 3.99 -20.80
CA ASN A 130 -8.64 3.41 -22.13
C ASN A 130 -7.59 3.96 -23.12
N ALA A 131 -6.97 5.10 -22.85
CA ALA A 131 -5.99 5.70 -23.77
C ALA A 131 -4.75 4.82 -23.91
N LEU A 132 -4.24 4.27 -22.80
CA LEU A 132 -3.11 3.33 -22.81
C LEU A 132 -3.49 1.98 -23.47
N GLN A 133 -4.74 1.54 -23.32
CA GLN A 133 -5.24 0.36 -24.01
C GLN A 133 -5.32 0.58 -25.52
N ALA A 134 -5.76 1.77 -25.96
CA ALA A 134 -5.83 2.13 -27.37
C ALA A 134 -4.45 2.06 -28.05
N VAL A 135 -3.39 2.56 -27.40
CA VAL A 135 -2.03 2.43 -27.94
C VAL A 135 -1.53 0.99 -27.93
N GLY A 136 -1.88 0.20 -26.93
CA GLY A 136 -1.59 -1.24 -26.91
C GLY A 136 -2.22 -1.99 -28.09
N ILE A 137 -3.50 -1.73 -28.37
CA ILE A 137 -4.20 -2.29 -29.54
C ILE A 137 -3.48 -1.84 -30.81
N ALA A 138 -3.17 -0.54 -30.93
CA ALA A 138 -2.52 0.02 -32.11
C ALA A 138 -1.13 -0.57 -32.37
N ALA A 139 -0.36 -0.85 -31.32
CA ALA A 139 0.91 -1.55 -31.40
C ALA A 139 0.74 -2.99 -31.91
N GLN A 140 -0.31 -3.70 -31.46
CA GLN A 140 -0.59 -5.07 -31.89
C GLN A 140 -1.03 -5.17 -33.35
N ILE A 141 -1.80 -4.20 -33.84
CA ILE A 141 -2.36 -4.21 -35.20
C ILE A 141 -1.52 -3.44 -36.23
N LYS A 142 -0.39 -2.86 -35.81
CA LYS A 142 0.40 -1.93 -36.64
C LYS A 142 0.76 -2.51 -38.01
N GLU A 143 1.24 -3.76 -38.00
CA GLU A 143 1.71 -4.52 -39.17
C GLU A 143 0.59 -5.33 -39.85
N ASN A 144 -0.67 -5.16 -39.44
CA ASN A 144 -1.79 -5.87 -40.08
C ASN A 144 -1.99 -5.36 -41.52
N PRO A 145 -2.07 -6.25 -42.53
CA PRO A 145 -2.13 -5.87 -43.94
C PRO A 145 -3.38 -5.08 -44.34
N ASN A 146 -4.46 -5.17 -43.57
CA ASN A 146 -5.68 -4.39 -43.79
C ASN A 146 -5.57 -2.94 -43.28
N HIS A 147 -4.42 -2.57 -42.71
CA HIS A 147 -4.12 -1.27 -42.11
C HIS A 147 -5.25 -0.74 -41.20
N PRO A 148 -5.73 -1.53 -40.23
CA PRO A 148 -6.69 -1.06 -39.24
C PRO A 148 -6.06 0.03 -38.36
N LEU A 149 -6.90 0.87 -37.76
CA LEU A 149 -6.50 1.90 -36.80
C LEU A 149 -7.31 1.78 -35.51
N VAL A 150 -6.92 2.57 -34.51
CA VAL A 150 -7.67 2.70 -33.26
C VAL A 150 -8.21 4.11 -33.12
N VAL A 151 -9.51 4.24 -32.88
CA VAL A 151 -10.14 5.50 -32.45
C VAL A 151 -10.14 5.50 -30.92
N CYS A 152 -9.53 6.52 -30.33
CA CYS A 152 -9.55 6.79 -28.90
C CYS A 152 -10.28 8.11 -28.67
N ALA A 153 -11.59 8.02 -28.44
CA ALA A 153 -12.43 9.15 -28.12
C ALA A 153 -12.32 9.50 -26.63
N LEU A 154 -12.18 10.79 -26.33
CA LEU A 154 -11.89 11.32 -25.01
C LEU A 154 -12.70 12.59 -24.77
N GLY A 155 -13.23 12.77 -23.57
CA GLY A 155 -13.80 14.07 -23.16
C GLY A 155 -12.68 15.10 -22.94
N ASP A 156 -12.99 16.38 -23.12
CA ASP A 156 -12.13 17.51 -22.74
C ASP A 156 -11.61 17.41 -21.30
N GLY A 157 -12.48 17.09 -20.34
CA GLY A 157 -12.10 16.87 -18.95
C GLY A 157 -11.12 15.70 -18.77
N THR A 158 -11.28 14.64 -19.56
CA THR A 158 -10.43 13.44 -19.54
C THR A 158 -8.99 13.73 -19.95
N THR A 159 -8.76 14.75 -20.78
CA THR A 159 -7.42 15.10 -21.26
C THR A 159 -6.43 15.54 -20.17
N GLN A 160 -6.92 15.77 -18.95
CA GLN A 160 -6.12 16.14 -17.79
C GLN A 160 -5.54 14.92 -17.03
N GLN A 161 -5.93 13.69 -17.40
CA GLN A 161 -5.40 12.48 -16.79
C GLN A 161 -3.98 12.18 -17.29
N GLY A 162 -3.07 11.81 -16.38
CA GLY A 162 -1.67 11.52 -16.71
C GLY A 162 -1.52 10.44 -17.77
N GLU A 163 -2.31 9.37 -17.67
CA GLU A 163 -2.32 8.24 -18.61
C GLU A 163 -2.68 8.64 -20.05
N VAL A 164 -3.47 9.70 -20.25
CA VAL A 164 -3.79 10.22 -21.60
C VAL A 164 -2.55 10.87 -22.21
N ILE A 165 -1.81 11.65 -21.42
CA ILE A 165 -0.57 12.31 -21.85
C ILE A 165 0.47 11.24 -22.20
N GLU A 166 0.61 10.22 -21.35
CA GLU A 166 1.47 9.07 -21.59
C GLU A 166 1.11 8.33 -22.87
N ALA A 167 -0.18 8.03 -23.09
CA ALA A 167 -0.66 7.37 -24.29
C ALA A 167 -0.34 8.15 -25.57
N ILE A 168 -0.57 9.46 -25.60
CA ILE A 168 -0.22 10.28 -26.77
C ILE A 168 1.29 10.24 -27.02
N GLY A 169 2.10 10.38 -25.96
CA GLY A 169 3.56 10.28 -26.04
C GLY A 169 4.02 8.93 -26.59
N GLU A 170 3.40 7.84 -26.13
CA GLU A 170 3.64 6.46 -26.58
C GLU A 170 3.29 6.25 -28.06
N ALA A 171 2.13 6.74 -28.49
CA ALA A 171 1.72 6.65 -29.88
C ALA A 171 2.70 7.39 -30.80
N VAL A 172 3.19 8.56 -30.39
CA VAL A 172 4.20 9.34 -31.14
C VAL A 172 5.52 8.58 -31.21
N ARG A 173 6.03 8.13 -30.06
CA ARG A 173 7.31 7.44 -29.93
C ARG A 173 7.40 6.22 -30.85
N PHE A 174 6.35 5.41 -30.87
CA PHE A 174 6.32 4.17 -31.65
C PHE A 174 5.65 4.32 -33.02
N SER A 175 5.23 5.53 -33.41
CA SER A 175 4.45 5.78 -34.64
C SER A 175 3.31 4.79 -34.77
N LEU A 176 2.33 4.89 -33.88
CA LEU A 176 1.18 3.99 -33.79
C LEU A 176 -0.06 4.59 -34.48
N PRO A 177 -0.87 3.78 -35.18
CA PRO A 177 -2.04 4.24 -35.93
C PRO A 177 -3.25 4.51 -35.03
N VAL A 178 -3.16 5.55 -34.19
CA VAL A 178 -4.22 5.97 -33.26
C VAL A 178 -4.76 7.35 -33.66
N LEU A 179 -6.08 7.47 -33.74
CA LEU A 179 -6.77 8.76 -33.74
C LEU A 179 -7.19 9.10 -32.31
N PHE A 180 -6.59 10.13 -31.72
CA PHE A 180 -7.10 10.73 -30.50
C PHE A 180 -8.16 11.77 -30.87
N LEU A 181 -9.42 11.47 -30.57
CA LEU A 181 -10.56 12.35 -30.83
C LEU A 181 -11.02 12.97 -29.51
N ILE A 182 -10.72 14.25 -29.33
CA ILE A 182 -11.16 15.00 -28.15
C ILE A 182 -12.52 15.62 -28.44
N GLU A 183 -13.53 15.18 -27.71
CA GLU A 183 -14.89 15.70 -27.72
C GLU A 183 -15.02 16.84 -26.72
N ASP A 184 -14.81 18.06 -27.21
CA ASP A 184 -14.74 19.26 -26.39
C ASP A 184 -16.10 19.97 -26.31
N ASN A 185 -16.94 19.54 -25.37
CA ASN A 185 -18.19 20.24 -25.05
C ASN A 185 -18.03 21.36 -24.02
N ARG A 186 -16.78 21.63 -23.58
CA ARG A 186 -16.34 22.67 -22.62
C ARG A 186 -16.70 22.41 -21.15
N PHE A 187 -17.23 21.24 -20.81
CA PHE A 187 -17.68 20.93 -19.45
C PHE A 187 -17.29 19.52 -18.98
N SER A 188 -16.50 19.47 -17.90
CA SER A 188 -16.32 18.26 -17.10
C SER A 188 -17.32 18.27 -15.94
N ILE A 189 -18.43 17.54 -16.11
CA ILE A 189 -19.61 17.60 -15.24
C ILE A 189 -20.18 19.04 -15.24
N SER A 190 -19.91 19.84 -14.21
CA SER A 190 -20.27 21.25 -14.08
C SER A 190 -19.06 22.19 -14.19
N THR A 191 -17.84 21.63 -14.23
CA THR A 191 -16.61 22.42 -14.29
C THR A 191 -16.30 22.82 -15.73
N VAL A 192 -16.22 24.12 -15.99
CA VAL A 192 -15.74 24.66 -17.27
C VAL A 192 -14.28 24.26 -17.47
N THR A 193 -13.98 23.69 -18.63
CA THR A 193 -12.65 23.19 -19.02
C THR A 193 -11.84 24.18 -19.84
N ASP A 194 -12.47 25.25 -20.34
CA ASP A 194 -11.76 26.34 -21.03
C ASP A 194 -10.55 26.78 -20.19
N LYS A 195 -9.40 26.92 -20.87
CA LYS A 195 -8.10 27.28 -20.28
C LYS A 195 -7.46 26.24 -19.35
N LYS A 196 -7.99 25.01 -19.26
CA LYS A 196 -7.48 23.94 -18.39
C LYS A 196 -6.98 22.70 -19.14
N THR A 197 -6.99 22.72 -20.47
CA THR A 197 -6.59 21.58 -21.31
C THR A 197 -5.26 21.86 -22.00
N PHE A 198 -4.52 20.81 -22.38
CA PHE A 198 -3.23 20.99 -23.04
C PHE A 198 -3.34 21.72 -24.39
N TYR A 199 -4.52 21.71 -25.01
CA TYR A 199 -4.81 22.35 -26.29
C TYR A 199 -5.49 23.73 -26.15
N LYS A 200 -5.83 24.14 -24.93
CA LYS A 200 -6.38 25.46 -24.60
C LYS A 200 -5.87 25.89 -23.22
N LEU A 201 -4.76 26.64 -23.23
CA LEU A 201 -4.11 27.18 -22.05
C LEU A 201 -4.67 28.59 -21.72
N PRO A 202 -4.38 29.16 -20.53
CA PRO A 202 -4.89 30.47 -20.14
C PRO A 202 -4.64 31.59 -21.15
N ASP A 203 -3.42 31.64 -21.69
CA ASP A 203 -2.96 32.72 -22.58
C ASP A 203 -2.62 32.23 -24.00
N GLN A 204 -2.77 30.93 -24.27
CA GLN A 204 -2.31 30.31 -25.51
C GLN A 204 -3.29 29.25 -26.01
N THR A 205 -3.38 29.10 -27.32
CA THR A 205 -4.07 27.98 -27.96
C THR A 205 -3.03 27.23 -28.79
N PRO A 206 -2.35 26.21 -28.23
CA PRO A 206 -1.33 25.48 -28.95
C PRO A 206 -1.86 24.87 -30.26
N GLU A 207 -1.01 24.89 -31.29
CA GLU A 207 -1.27 24.28 -32.61
C GLU A 207 -0.70 22.87 -32.71
N THR A 208 0.19 22.48 -31.78
CA THR A 208 0.77 21.14 -31.73
C THR A 208 0.87 20.63 -30.29
N PHE A 209 0.90 19.31 -30.13
CA PHE A 209 1.18 18.63 -28.86
C PHE A 209 2.04 17.39 -29.13
N TYR A 210 3.18 17.25 -28.44
CA TYR A 210 4.24 16.27 -28.77
C TYR A 210 4.62 16.24 -30.26
N GLY A 211 4.59 17.40 -30.93
CA GLY A 211 4.88 17.52 -32.36
C GLY A 211 3.74 17.05 -33.29
N LEU A 212 2.62 16.54 -32.76
CA LEU A 212 1.41 16.28 -33.54
C LEU A 212 0.64 17.57 -33.77
N PRO A 213 0.22 17.89 -35.02
CA PRO A 213 -0.73 18.96 -35.28
C PRO A 213 -2.07 18.71 -34.57
N ILE A 214 -2.62 19.75 -33.96
CA ILE A 214 -3.97 19.72 -33.38
C ILE A 214 -4.95 20.16 -34.46
N HIS A 215 -5.69 19.21 -35.03
CA HIS A 215 -6.75 19.50 -35.98
C HIS A 215 -8.02 19.93 -35.23
N ARG A 216 -8.66 21.03 -35.64
CA ARG A 216 -9.84 21.58 -34.95
C ARG A 216 -11.03 21.61 -35.87
N VAL A 217 -12.17 21.12 -35.40
CA VAL A 217 -13.43 21.11 -36.16
C VAL A 217 -14.60 21.38 -35.23
N LYS A 218 -15.67 22.00 -35.75
CA LYS A 218 -16.91 22.25 -35.01
C LYS A 218 -17.88 21.12 -35.29
N GLY A 219 -18.34 20.41 -34.27
CA GLY A 219 -19.21 19.24 -34.44
C GLY A 219 -20.58 19.56 -35.02
N TRP A 220 -21.09 20.78 -34.87
CA TRP A 220 -22.34 21.19 -35.51
C TRP A 220 -22.20 21.52 -37.01
N ASP A 221 -20.97 21.49 -37.56
CA ASP A 221 -20.70 21.52 -39.00
C ASP A 221 -20.37 20.10 -39.48
N CYS A 222 -21.43 19.32 -39.76
CA CYS A 222 -21.32 17.91 -40.11
C CYS A 222 -20.47 17.67 -41.37
N ILE A 223 -20.48 18.60 -42.33
CA ILE A 223 -19.75 18.46 -43.58
C ILE A 223 -18.26 18.68 -43.35
N ALA A 224 -17.89 19.73 -42.61
CA ALA A 224 -16.50 19.93 -42.21
C ALA A 224 -15.97 18.75 -41.38
N CYS A 225 -16.81 18.14 -40.53
CA CYS A 225 -16.44 16.93 -39.78
C CYS A 225 -16.16 15.75 -40.71
N TYR A 226 -17.06 15.46 -41.65
CA TYR A 226 -16.90 14.41 -42.65
C TYR A 226 -15.59 14.57 -43.44
N GLU A 227 -15.35 15.76 -44.01
CA GLU A 227 -14.13 16.04 -44.79
C GLU A 227 -12.85 15.95 -43.95
N THR A 228 -12.90 16.42 -42.70
CA THR A 228 -11.76 16.34 -41.78
C THR A 228 -11.45 14.88 -41.44
N PHE A 229 -12.47 14.08 -41.12
CA PHE A 229 -12.29 12.67 -40.80
C PHE A 229 -11.77 11.88 -42.00
N GLU A 230 -12.32 12.09 -43.20
CA GLU A 230 -11.82 11.46 -44.43
C GLU A 230 -10.30 11.67 -44.59
N LYS A 231 -9.88 12.93 -44.50
CA LYS A 231 -8.48 13.32 -44.67
C LYS A 231 -7.58 12.70 -43.60
N ILE A 232 -7.96 12.80 -42.33
CA ILE A 232 -7.13 12.34 -41.21
C ILE A 232 -7.06 10.81 -41.16
N ILE A 233 -8.19 10.11 -41.31
CA ILE A 233 -8.24 8.65 -41.31
C ILE A 233 -7.42 8.08 -42.48
N SER A 234 -7.57 8.66 -43.68
CA SER A 234 -6.77 8.26 -44.84
C SER A 234 -5.27 8.45 -44.59
N SER A 235 -4.89 9.57 -43.97
CA SER A 235 -3.51 9.84 -43.57
C SER A 235 -2.98 8.82 -42.56
N ILE A 236 -3.74 8.48 -41.51
CA ILE A 236 -3.35 7.46 -40.52
C ILE A 236 -3.16 6.11 -41.20
N ARG A 237 -4.08 5.68 -42.08
CA ARG A 237 -3.93 4.40 -42.79
C ARG A 237 -2.71 4.36 -43.70
N HIS A 238 -2.40 5.46 -44.36
CA HIS A 238 -1.25 5.53 -45.27
C HIS A 238 0.08 5.62 -44.51
N THR A 239 0.17 6.50 -43.52
CA THR A 239 1.42 6.82 -42.82
C THR A 239 1.67 5.92 -41.60
N ARG A 240 0.62 5.27 -41.08
CA ARG A 240 0.60 4.52 -39.82
C ARG A 240 0.99 5.35 -38.59
N LYS A 241 0.88 6.68 -38.68
CA LYS A 241 1.20 7.63 -37.59
C LYS A 241 -0.05 8.05 -36.83
N PRO A 242 0.06 8.49 -35.57
CA PRO A 242 -1.09 8.96 -34.82
C PRO A 242 -1.54 10.33 -35.30
N ALA A 243 -2.79 10.69 -35.01
CA ALA A 243 -3.33 12.02 -35.22
C ALA A 243 -4.18 12.48 -34.03
N LEU A 244 -4.36 13.79 -33.91
CA LEU A 244 -5.10 14.42 -32.84
C LEU A 244 -6.13 15.40 -33.41
N ILE A 245 -7.40 15.19 -33.06
CA ILE A 245 -8.51 16.07 -33.42
C ILE A 245 -9.14 16.61 -32.13
N VAL A 246 -9.35 17.93 -32.06
CA VAL A 246 -10.22 18.58 -31.08
C VAL A 246 -11.51 18.96 -31.80
N MET A 247 -12.58 18.22 -31.50
CA MET A 247 -13.91 18.45 -32.02
C MET A 247 -14.70 19.26 -30.99
N THR A 248 -14.92 20.54 -31.26
CA THR A 248 -15.73 21.40 -30.40
C THR A 248 -17.20 21.04 -30.56
N LEU A 249 -17.82 20.66 -29.46
CA LEU A 249 -19.20 20.18 -29.39
C LEU A 249 -20.02 21.06 -28.46
N GLU A 250 -21.31 20.76 -28.39
CA GLU A 250 -22.24 21.38 -27.47
C GLU A 250 -22.93 20.29 -26.65
N ARG A 251 -23.16 20.52 -25.36
CA ARG A 251 -23.95 19.60 -24.51
C ARG A 251 -25.36 20.14 -24.38
N LEU A 252 -26.34 19.45 -24.98
CA LEU A 252 -27.74 19.94 -25.05
C LEU A 252 -28.57 19.65 -23.80
N ASN A 253 -28.11 18.68 -23.00
CA ASN A 253 -28.77 18.17 -21.80
C ASN A 253 -27.80 18.21 -20.61
N SER A 254 -28.33 17.97 -19.40
CA SER A 254 -27.52 17.81 -18.19
C SER A 254 -26.46 16.72 -18.34
N HIS A 255 -25.43 16.74 -17.48
CA HIS A 255 -24.35 15.76 -17.52
C HIS A 255 -24.88 14.31 -17.43
N THR A 256 -25.82 14.09 -16.50
CA THR A 256 -26.58 12.85 -16.28
C THR A 256 -27.98 13.22 -15.78
N ASN A 257 -28.85 12.23 -15.58
CA ASN A 257 -30.14 12.43 -14.89
C ASN A 257 -30.01 12.90 -13.42
N ALA A 258 -28.83 12.78 -12.81
CA ALA A 258 -28.55 13.25 -11.45
C ALA A 258 -27.93 14.67 -11.40
N ASP A 259 -27.87 15.36 -12.55
CA ASP A 259 -27.33 16.71 -12.70
C ASP A 259 -28.40 17.68 -13.22
N ASP A 260 -28.29 18.95 -12.81
CA ASP A 260 -29.13 20.04 -13.32
C ASP A 260 -28.24 21.16 -13.86
N GLN A 261 -28.12 21.20 -15.19
CA GLN A 261 -27.29 22.21 -15.84
C GLN A 261 -27.81 23.63 -15.69
N THR A 262 -29.08 23.85 -15.33
CA THR A 262 -29.63 25.20 -15.15
C THR A 262 -29.04 25.91 -13.93
N LEU A 263 -28.42 25.17 -13.02
CA LEU A 263 -27.73 25.72 -11.85
C LEU A 263 -26.42 26.44 -12.20
N TYR A 264 -25.80 26.12 -13.34
CA TYR A 264 -24.51 26.68 -13.75
C TYR A 264 -24.45 27.14 -15.21
N ARG A 265 -25.55 27.02 -15.97
CA ARG A 265 -25.68 27.51 -17.36
C ARG A 265 -26.93 28.35 -17.51
N GLN A 266 -26.86 29.35 -18.38
CA GLN A 266 -28.00 30.22 -18.67
C GLN A 266 -28.95 29.53 -19.65
N VAL A 267 -30.26 29.58 -19.40
CA VAL A 267 -31.28 28.97 -20.30
C VAL A 267 -31.20 29.57 -21.71
N SER A 268 -30.99 30.89 -21.82
CA SER A 268 -30.82 31.57 -23.11
C SER A 268 -29.60 31.10 -23.91
N GLU A 269 -28.54 30.65 -23.24
CA GLU A 269 -27.38 30.05 -23.87
C GLU A 269 -27.77 28.69 -24.49
N ILE A 270 -28.49 27.85 -23.75
CA ILE A 270 -28.95 26.53 -24.19
C ILE A 270 -29.91 26.66 -25.37
N ASP A 271 -30.85 27.60 -25.33
CA ASP A 271 -31.80 27.84 -26.43
C ASP A 271 -31.09 28.30 -27.70
N ARG A 272 -30.11 29.20 -27.58
CA ARG A 272 -29.26 29.62 -28.71
C ARG A 272 -28.49 28.43 -29.29
N ILE A 273 -27.88 27.62 -28.43
CA ILE A 273 -27.14 26.42 -28.83
C ILE A 273 -28.05 25.44 -29.59
N ARG A 274 -29.26 25.16 -29.11
CA ARG A 274 -30.24 24.32 -29.81
C ARG A 274 -30.64 24.92 -31.17
N ALA A 275 -30.69 26.24 -31.27
CA ALA A 275 -31.06 26.92 -32.50
C ALA A 275 -29.95 26.90 -33.56
N GLU A 276 -28.68 27.07 -33.16
CA GLU A 276 -27.55 27.35 -34.05
C GLU A 276 -26.55 26.18 -34.18
N ALA A 277 -26.45 25.33 -33.16
CA ALA A 277 -25.38 24.34 -32.99
C ALA A 277 -25.89 22.92 -32.68
N ASP A 278 -27.17 22.61 -32.95
CA ASP A 278 -27.65 21.22 -32.93
C ASP A 278 -27.24 20.52 -34.26
N PRO A 279 -26.37 19.50 -34.22
CA PRO A 279 -25.86 18.85 -35.42
C PRO A 279 -26.97 18.17 -36.25
N ILE A 280 -28.02 17.65 -35.61
CA ILE A 280 -29.14 17.02 -36.30
C ILE A 280 -29.89 18.05 -37.14
N LYS A 281 -30.17 19.22 -36.55
CA LYS A 281 -30.86 20.31 -37.23
C LYS A 281 -30.05 20.82 -38.42
N ASN A 282 -28.74 20.99 -38.23
CA ASN A 282 -27.86 21.48 -39.28
C ASN A 282 -27.75 20.49 -40.45
N LEU A 283 -27.64 19.18 -40.17
CA LEU A 283 -27.65 18.16 -41.21
C LEU A 283 -29.00 18.08 -41.93
N ARG A 284 -30.12 18.22 -41.22
CA ARG A 284 -31.47 18.28 -41.81
C ARG A 284 -31.57 19.42 -42.83
N ASN A 285 -31.14 20.62 -42.43
CA ASN A 285 -31.16 21.79 -43.31
C ASN A 285 -30.30 21.56 -44.57
N TYR A 286 -29.15 20.92 -44.41
CA TYR A 286 -28.27 20.58 -45.53
C TYR A 286 -28.91 19.56 -46.48
N LEU A 287 -29.52 18.49 -45.95
CA LEU A 287 -30.26 17.51 -46.76
C LEU A 287 -31.41 18.15 -47.56
N GLN A 288 -32.10 19.14 -46.98
CA GLN A 288 -33.13 19.91 -47.69
C GLN A 288 -32.54 20.76 -48.82
N GLN A 289 -31.39 21.38 -48.60
CA GLN A 289 -30.66 22.11 -49.66
C GLN A 289 -30.23 21.19 -50.81
N LEU A 290 -29.98 19.92 -50.52
CA LEU A 290 -29.67 18.87 -51.50
C LEU A 290 -30.91 18.28 -52.20
N GLY A 291 -32.11 18.74 -51.84
CA GLY A 291 -33.36 18.35 -52.49
C GLY A 291 -34.18 17.27 -51.80
N VAL A 292 -33.79 16.81 -50.61
CA VAL A 292 -34.63 15.92 -49.79
C VAL A 292 -35.81 16.72 -49.25
N THR A 293 -37.03 16.25 -49.50
CA THR A 293 -38.22 17.00 -49.11
C THR A 293 -38.46 16.93 -47.60
N THR A 294 -39.06 17.98 -47.03
CA THR A 294 -39.45 17.99 -45.61
C THR A 294 -40.33 16.80 -45.24
N LYS A 295 -41.23 16.40 -46.15
CA LYS A 295 -42.15 15.27 -45.95
C LYS A 295 -41.42 13.92 -45.87
N GLU A 296 -40.32 13.75 -46.61
CA GLU A 296 -39.48 12.54 -46.52
C GLU A 296 -38.77 12.47 -45.17
N LEU A 297 -38.19 13.59 -44.71
CA LEU A 297 -37.51 13.66 -43.42
C LEU A 297 -38.49 13.46 -42.25
N GLU A 298 -39.66 14.10 -42.28
CA GLU A 298 -40.72 13.88 -41.27
C GLU A 298 -41.19 12.43 -41.21
N LYS A 299 -41.28 11.76 -42.36
CA LYS A 299 -41.61 10.34 -42.41
C LYS A 299 -40.51 9.49 -41.75
N ILE A 300 -39.25 9.77 -42.06
CA ILE A 300 -38.10 9.09 -41.44
C ILE A 300 -38.14 9.27 -39.92
N ASP A 301 -38.32 10.50 -39.44
CA ASP A 301 -38.39 10.81 -38.01
C ASP A 301 -39.51 10.00 -37.32
N ALA A 302 -40.71 9.97 -37.92
CA ALA A 302 -41.86 9.24 -37.37
C ALA A 302 -41.66 7.71 -37.36
N ASP A 303 -41.06 7.16 -38.41
CA ASP A 303 -40.76 5.73 -38.52
C ASP A 303 -39.72 5.32 -37.45
N ILE A 304 -38.70 6.14 -37.21
CA ILE A 304 -37.69 5.93 -36.16
C ILE A 304 -38.33 6.00 -34.78
N GLN A 305 -39.11 7.05 -34.47
CA GLN A 305 -39.79 7.20 -33.18
C GLN A 305 -40.64 5.97 -32.85
N LYS A 306 -41.37 5.44 -33.84
CA LYS A 306 -42.16 4.21 -33.68
C LYS A 306 -41.27 2.99 -33.43
N SER A 307 -40.18 2.85 -34.20
CA SER A 307 -39.25 1.73 -34.08
C SER A 307 -38.55 1.68 -32.72
N VAL A 308 -37.97 2.80 -32.29
CA VAL A 308 -37.25 2.94 -31.01
C VAL A 308 -38.19 2.69 -29.83
N LYS A 309 -39.43 3.20 -29.89
CA LYS A 309 -40.44 2.93 -28.85
C LYS A 309 -40.83 1.45 -28.76
N ASN A 310 -40.83 0.73 -29.88
CA ASN A 310 -41.07 -0.71 -29.87
C ASN A 310 -39.88 -1.48 -29.30
N ALA A 311 -38.65 -1.09 -29.65
CA ALA A 311 -37.42 -1.65 -29.09
C ALA A 311 -37.39 -1.51 -27.56
N ALA A 312 -37.68 -0.30 -27.06
CA ALA A 312 -37.78 -0.02 -25.63
C ALA A 312 -38.76 -0.95 -24.90
N LYS A 313 -40.00 -1.06 -25.38
CA LYS A 313 -41.04 -1.93 -24.79
C LYS A 313 -40.62 -3.40 -24.79
N LYS A 314 -40.01 -3.87 -25.89
CA LYS A 314 -39.51 -5.24 -26.00
C LYS A 314 -38.41 -5.49 -24.97
N SER A 315 -37.42 -4.61 -24.88
CA SER A 315 -36.31 -4.74 -23.94
C SER A 315 -36.76 -4.69 -22.48
N GLN A 316 -37.73 -3.84 -22.15
CA GLN A 316 -38.31 -3.77 -20.79
C GLN A 316 -38.87 -5.12 -20.31
N SER A 317 -39.49 -5.88 -21.21
CA SER A 317 -40.07 -7.19 -20.93
C SER A 317 -39.08 -8.37 -20.94
N SER A 318 -37.79 -8.12 -21.23
CA SER A 318 -36.77 -9.18 -21.27
C SER A 318 -36.40 -9.69 -19.87
N CYS A 319 -35.77 -10.86 -19.82
CA CYS A 319 -35.39 -11.52 -18.57
C CYS A 319 -34.30 -10.75 -17.81
N ASP A 320 -34.39 -10.78 -16.49
CA ASP A 320 -33.33 -10.26 -15.61
C ASP A 320 -32.13 -11.24 -15.57
N PRO A 321 -30.90 -10.73 -15.38
CA PRO A 321 -29.71 -11.56 -15.24
C PRO A 321 -29.68 -12.29 -13.88
N GLN A 322 -28.86 -13.34 -13.78
CA GLN A 322 -28.56 -13.99 -12.50
C GLN A 322 -27.30 -13.40 -11.87
N ALA A 323 -27.29 -13.31 -10.54
CA ALA A 323 -26.11 -12.90 -9.78
C ALA A 323 -24.97 -13.93 -9.93
N ILE A 324 -23.74 -13.43 -10.08
CA ILE A 324 -22.53 -14.26 -10.15
C ILE A 324 -21.57 -13.85 -9.04
N PHE A 325 -21.05 -14.83 -8.30
CA PHE A 325 -20.20 -14.64 -7.12
C PHE A 325 -18.69 -14.83 -7.40
N HIS A 326 -18.29 -14.83 -8.68
CA HIS A 326 -16.90 -14.97 -9.09
C HIS A 326 -16.60 -14.10 -10.31
N ALA A 327 -15.40 -13.52 -10.33
CA ALA A 327 -14.93 -12.66 -11.43
C ALA A 327 -13.98 -13.36 -12.42
N LYS A 328 -13.54 -14.58 -12.11
CA LYS A 328 -12.54 -15.31 -12.89
C LYS A 328 -13.19 -16.22 -13.94
N LYS A 329 -12.61 -16.28 -15.15
CA LYS A 329 -12.97 -17.24 -16.21
C LYS A 329 -12.84 -18.68 -15.74
N THR A 330 -13.84 -19.54 -15.85
CA THR A 330 -13.73 -20.94 -15.38
C THR A 330 -12.55 -21.69 -16.02
N LEU A 331 -11.76 -22.41 -15.20
CA LEU A 331 -10.64 -23.23 -15.68
C LEU A 331 -11.13 -24.53 -16.32
N SER A 332 -10.38 -25.03 -17.29
CA SER A 332 -10.54 -26.41 -17.75
C SER A 332 -10.03 -27.39 -16.69
N HIS A 333 -10.65 -28.58 -16.59
CA HIS A 333 -10.39 -29.56 -15.52
C HIS A 333 -8.89 -29.89 -15.34
N GLY A 334 -8.14 -30.03 -16.44
CA GLY A 334 -6.72 -30.38 -16.39
C GLY A 334 -5.83 -29.33 -15.72
N LEU A 335 -6.24 -28.06 -15.71
CA LEU A 335 -5.43 -26.97 -15.15
C LEU A 335 -5.46 -26.92 -13.61
N SER A 336 -6.45 -27.53 -12.98
CA SER A 336 -6.61 -27.60 -11.52
C SER A 336 -6.41 -29.00 -10.94
N ASP A 337 -6.11 -29.99 -11.78
CA ASP A 337 -5.97 -31.40 -11.39
C ASP A 337 -4.58 -31.68 -10.77
N PRO A 338 -4.48 -32.05 -9.48
CA PRO A 338 -3.22 -32.38 -8.82
C PRO A 338 -2.42 -33.50 -9.50
N SER A 339 -3.07 -34.42 -10.22
CA SER A 339 -2.40 -35.55 -10.88
C SER A 339 -1.55 -35.12 -12.08
N SER A 340 -1.76 -33.90 -12.59
CA SER A 340 -0.98 -33.30 -13.67
C SER A 340 0.31 -32.63 -13.18
N GLU A 341 0.57 -32.60 -11.87
CA GLU A 341 1.76 -31.93 -11.33
C GLU A 341 3.06 -32.63 -11.76
N TYR A 342 3.98 -31.83 -12.29
CA TYR A 342 5.34 -32.24 -12.58
C TYR A 342 6.29 -31.05 -12.43
N THR A 343 7.22 -31.13 -11.48
CA THR A 343 8.16 -30.03 -11.15
C THR A 343 9.61 -30.35 -11.54
N GLY A 344 9.80 -31.37 -12.38
CA GLY A 344 11.10 -31.84 -12.86
C GLY A 344 11.58 -33.11 -12.17
N TYR A 345 12.77 -33.56 -12.54
CA TYR A 345 13.43 -34.76 -12.00
C TYR A 345 14.81 -34.43 -11.44
N ASN A 346 15.45 -35.41 -10.80
CA ASN A 346 16.81 -35.24 -10.31
C ASN A 346 17.83 -35.45 -11.46
N SER A 347 18.63 -34.42 -11.77
CA SER A 347 19.65 -34.42 -12.83
C SER A 347 20.94 -33.77 -12.34
N ALA A 348 22.08 -34.11 -12.98
CA ALA A 348 23.37 -33.50 -12.68
C ALA A 348 23.45 -32.01 -13.12
N ASN A 349 22.80 -31.68 -14.24
CA ASN A 349 22.67 -30.30 -14.72
C ASN A 349 21.31 -29.77 -14.25
N ARG A 350 21.31 -28.98 -13.18
CA ARG A 350 20.12 -28.33 -12.63
C ARG A 350 20.14 -26.84 -12.97
N LEU A 351 18.95 -26.23 -13.03
CA LEU A 351 18.73 -24.83 -13.32
C LEU A 351 18.31 -24.10 -12.04
N THR A 352 18.81 -22.88 -11.85
CA THR A 352 18.26 -21.97 -10.85
C THR A 352 16.87 -21.49 -11.27
N MET A 353 16.13 -20.85 -10.34
CA MET A 353 14.80 -20.30 -10.66
C MET A 353 14.89 -19.26 -11.79
N ARG A 354 15.91 -18.39 -11.77
CA ARG A 354 16.18 -17.42 -12.83
C ARG A 354 16.33 -18.10 -14.20
N GLU A 355 17.17 -19.14 -14.27
CA GLU A 355 17.41 -19.88 -15.51
C GLU A 355 16.20 -20.66 -15.99
N ALA A 356 15.43 -21.23 -15.06
CA ALA A 356 14.22 -21.98 -15.37
C ALA A 356 13.14 -21.06 -15.98
N ILE A 357 12.88 -19.89 -15.39
CA ILE A 357 11.93 -18.90 -15.91
C ILE A 357 12.36 -18.42 -17.30
N CYS A 358 13.65 -18.06 -17.47
CA CYS A 358 14.21 -17.66 -18.75
C CYS A 358 13.99 -18.72 -19.84
N LYS A 359 14.23 -20.00 -19.52
CA LYS A 359 14.00 -21.11 -20.46
C LYS A 359 12.52 -21.39 -20.74
N VAL A 360 11.62 -21.16 -19.78
CA VAL A 360 10.18 -21.24 -20.02
C VAL A 360 9.77 -20.19 -21.05
N PHE A 361 10.20 -18.93 -20.88
CA PHE A 361 9.95 -17.89 -21.90
C PHE A 361 10.52 -18.28 -23.26
N TRP A 362 11.76 -18.76 -23.32
CA TRP A 362 12.35 -19.20 -24.58
C TRP A 362 11.52 -20.28 -25.29
N HIS A 363 11.10 -21.32 -24.56
CA HIS A 363 10.27 -22.39 -25.12
C HIS A 363 8.89 -21.92 -25.55
N ARG A 364 8.24 -21.08 -24.73
CA ARG A 364 6.91 -20.51 -25.01
C ARG A 364 6.96 -19.61 -26.24
N MET A 365 7.89 -18.66 -26.29
CA MET A 365 8.03 -17.72 -27.40
C MET A 365 8.41 -18.40 -28.71
N LYS A 366 9.22 -19.47 -28.66
CA LYS A 366 9.54 -20.29 -29.83
C LYS A 366 8.32 -20.97 -30.44
N ARG A 367 7.36 -21.38 -29.60
CA ARG A 367 6.15 -22.09 -30.04
C ARG A 367 4.98 -21.15 -30.35
N GLU A 368 4.88 -20.03 -29.64
CA GLU A 368 3.71 -19.15 -29.65
C GLU A 368 4.12 -17.74 -30.11
N PRO A 369 3.89 -17.37 -31.38
CA PRO A 369 4.31 -16.08 -31.93
C PRO A 369 3.57 -14.90 -31.30
N GLN A 370 2.38 -15.11 -30.74
CA GLN A 370 1.59 -14.06 -30.09
C GLN A 370 2.15 -13.58 -28.74
N ILE A 371 3.17 -14.26 -28.19
CA ILE A 371 3.78 -13.86 -26.91
C ILE A 371 4.79 -12.73 -27.16
N THR A 372 4.63 -11.62 -26.43
CA THR A 372 5.57 -10.49 -26.43
C THR A 372 5.86 -10.08 -24.99
N LEU A 373 7.06 -9.61 -24.70
CA LEU A 373 7.44 -9.11 -23.38
C LEU A 373 7.63 -7.59 -23.47
N TYR A 374 7.09 -6.86 -22.49
CA TYR A 374 7.14 -5.40 -22.43
C TYR A 374 7.43 -4.90 -21.02
N GLY A 375 8.44 -4.06 -20.85
CA GLY A 375 8.84 -3.51 -19.56
C GLY A 375 10.24 -2.93 -19.57
N GLU A 376 10.74 -2.52 -18.41
CA GLU A 376 11.98 -1.76 -18.29
C GLU A 376 13.21 -2.68 -18.26
N ASP A 377 14.26 -2.32 -19.01
CA ASP A 377 15.55 -2.99 -19.04
C ASP A 377 15.52 -4.49 -19.42
N ILE A 378 14.47 -4.97 -20.08
CA ILE A 378 14.27 -6.38 -20.42
C ILE A 378 15.00 -6.84 -21.69
N GLU A 379 15.52 -5.93 -22.50
CA GLU A 379 16.32 -6.27 -23.69
C GLU A 379 17.78 -6.63 -23.33
N ASP A 380 18.45 -7.28 -24.27
CA ASP A 380 19.88 -7.61 -24.19
C ASP A 380 20.76 -6.35 -24.26
N PRO A 381 21.95 -6.37 -23.64
CA PRO A 381 22.62 -7.52 -23.00
C PRO A 381 22.19 -7.80 -21.56
N LYS A 382 21.32 -6.97 -20.98
CA LYS A 382 20.95 -7.01 -19.56
C LYS A 382 19.94 -8.12 -19.28
N GLY A 383 18.77 -8.06 -19.93
CA GLY A 383 17.74 -9.07 -19.78
C GLY A 383 16.98 -8.99 -18.45
N ASP A 384 16.53 -7.79 -18.09
CA ASP A 384 15.97 -7.36 -16.80
C ASP A 384 17.04 -7.15 -15.71
N VAL A 385 16.67 -6.45 -14.62
CA VAL A 385 17.52 -6.22 -13.44
C VAL A 385 18.16 -7.49 -12.90
N PHE A 386 17.47 -8.63 -13.00
CA PHE A 386 17.89 -9.94 -12.51
C PHE A 386 18.23 -10.96 -13.59
N GLY A 387 18.10 -10.66 -14.89
CA GLY A 387 18.56 -11.56 -15.96
C GLY A 387 17.58 -12.68 -16.33
N LEU A 388 16.27 -12.52 -16.12
CA LEU A 388 15.18 -13.43 -16.51
C LEU A 388 14.91 -13.43 -18.02
N THR A 389 15.20 -12.32 -18.71
CA THR A 389 14.98 -12.21 -20.17
C THR A 389 16.29 -12.18 -20.97
N LYS A 390 17.41 -12.50 -20.31
CA LYS A 390 18.73 -12.50 -20.93
C LYS A 390 18.81 -13.47 -22.11
N GLY A 391 19.31 -12.97 -23.23
CA GLY A 391 19.42 -13.63 -24.52
C GLY A 391 18.14 -13.63 -25.36
N LEU A 392 16.98 -13.26 -24.79
CA LEU A 392 15.69 -13.43 -25.47
C LEU A 392 15.48 -12.39 -26.57
N SER A 393 15.90 -11.13 -26.38
CA SER A 393 15.72 -10.09 -27.41
C SER A 393 16.61 -10.31 -28.64
N THR A 394 17.78 -10.93 -28.45
CA THR A 394 18.67 -11.36 -29.53
C THR A 394 18.06 -12.54 -30.29
N GLU A 395 17.47 -13.51 -29.59
CA GLU A 395 16.83 -14.69 -30.20
C GLU A 395 15.49 -14.35 -30.87
N PHE A 396 14.70 -13.44 -30.29
CA PHE A 396 13.38 -13.04 -30.79
C PHE A 396 13.30 -11.51 -31.01
N PRO A 397 13.98 -10.98 -32.05
CA PRO A 397 14.00 -9.55 -32.33
C PRO A 397 12.59 -8.94 -32.45
N GLY A 398 12.39 -7.79 -31.79
CA GLY A 398 11.12 -7.05 -31.83
C GLY A 398 9.98 -7.64 -30.99
N ARG A 399 10.21 -8.73 -30.25
CA ARG A 399 9.20 -9.36 -29.37
C ARG A 399 9.46 -9.16 -27.88
N ILE A 400 10.66 -8.70 -27.52
CA ILE A 400 11.05 -8.25 -26.19
C ILE A 400 11.37 -6.78 -26.39
N ILE A 401 10.62 -5.89 -25.74
CA ILE A 401 10.65 -4.46 -26.05
C ILE A 401 10.82 -3.69 -24.74
N ASN A 402 11.85 -2.86 -24.67
CA ASN A 402 12.02 -1.91 -23.57
C ASN A 402 10.90 -0.86 -23.58
N SER A 403 10.22 -0.70 -22.45
CA SER A 403 9.22 0.34 -22.25
C SER A 403 9.85 1.69 -21.87
N PRO A 404 9.11 2.82 -21.95
CA PRO A 404 9.46 3.99 -21.18
C PRO A 404 9.36 3.69 -19.67
N LEU A 405 9.91 4.59 -18.86
CA LEU A 405 9.86 4.54 -17.40
C LEU A 405 8.47 4.98 -16.88
N SER A 406 7.46 4.13 -17.10
CA SER A 406 6.10 4.32 -16.61
C SER A 406 5.36 2.99 -16.50
N GLU A 407 5.00 2.63 -15.27
CA GLU A 407 4.37 1.35 -14.94
C GLU A 407 2.92 1.28 -15.43
N SER A 408 2.17 2.39 -15.36
CA SER A 408 0.83 2.46 -15.96
C SER A 408 0.89 2.23 -17.47
N THR A 409 1.85 2.84 -18.18
CA THR A 409 2.07 2.61 -19.61
C THR A 409 2.36 1.15 -19.92
N ILE A 410 3.21 0.49 -19.12
CA ILE A 410 3.54 -0.94 -19.28
C ILE A 410 2.27 -1.80 -19.21
N ILE A 411 1.47 -1.66 -18.15
CA ILE A 411 0.28 -2.48 -17.95
C ILE A 411 -0.81 -2.13 -18.96
N GLY A 412 -1.14 -0.85 -19.15
CA GLY A 412 -2.19 -0.41 -20.07
C GLY A 412 -1.92 -0.81 -21.53
N THR A 413 -0.67 -0.71 -21.98
CA THR A 413 -0.26 -1.16 -23.32
C THR A 413 -0.39 -2.69 -23.44
N CYS A 414 -0.01 -3.44 -22.41
CA CYS A 414 -0.18 -4.90 -22.40
C CYS A 414 -1.67 -5.29 -22.43
N ILE A 415 -2.53 -4.60 -21.68
CA ILE A 415 -3.99 -4.81 -21.75
C ILE A 415 -4.48 -4.59 -23.18
N GLY A 416 -4.10 -3.47 -23.81
CA GLY A 416 -4.47 -3.20 -25.20
C GLY A 416 -4.03 -4.27 -26.19
N ARG A 417 -2.77 -4.72 -26.10
CA ARG A 417 -2.24 -5.80 -26.94
C ARG A 417 -3.04 -7.10 -26.75
N ALA A 418 -3.42 -7.41 -25.52
CA ALA A 418 -4.22 -8.59 -25.18
C ALA A 418 -5.64 -8.51 -25.77
N LEU A 419 -6.30 -7.35 -25.68
CA LEU A 419 -7.63 -7.12 -26.28
C LEU A 419 -7.63 -7.32 -27.80
N ALA A 420 -6.51 -7.01 -28.47
CA ALA A 420 -6.28 -7.25 -29.89
C ALA A 420 -5.77 -8.66 -30.23
N GLY A 421 -5.77 -9.60 -29.27
CA GLY A 421 -5.45 -11.02 -29.48
C GLY A 421 -3.98 -11.41 -29.19
N GLY A 422 -3.16 -10.50 -28.68
CA GLY A 422 -1.82 -10.81 -28.19
C GLY A 422 -1.82 -11.59 -26.87
N ARG A 423 -0.65 -12.12 -26.48
CA ARG A 423 -0.40 -12.73 -25.16
C ARG A 423 0.78 -12.05 -24.46
N PRO A 424 0.63 -10.78 -24.08
CA PRO A 424 1.74 -10.01 -23.58
C PRO A 424 2.10 -10.39 -22.14
N VAL A 425 3.40 -10.30 -21.85
CA VAL A 425 3.96 -10.43 -20.52
C VAL A 425 4.54 -9.06 -20.13
N ALA A 426 3.92 -8.42 -19.15
CA ALA A 426 4.37 -7.15 -18.59
C ALA A 426 5.47 -7.41 -17.55
N PHE A 427 6.51 -6.57 -17.51
CA PHE A 427 7.54 -6.59 -16.49
C PHE A 427 7.49 -5.31 -15.68
N LEU A 428 7.21 -5.44 -14.38
CA LEU A 428 7.43 -4.37 -13.41
C LEU A 428 8.74 -4.65 -12.68
N GLN A 429 9.58 -3.62 -12.56
CA GLN A 429 10.94 -3.81 -12.08
C GLN A 429 10.98 -4.28 -10.63
N PHE A 430 10.14 -3.70 -9.77
CA PHE A 430 9.97 -4.07 -8.36
C PHE A 430 8.49 -3.93 -7.95
N ALA A 431 8.05 -4.75 -6.99
CA ALA A 431 6.72 -4.68 -6.41
C ALA A 431 6.41 -3.28 -5.88
N ASP A 432 7.41 -2.59 -5.33
CA ASP A 432 7.34 -1.23 -4.81
C ASP A 432 6.81 -0.20 -5.83
N PHE A 433 6.87 -0.50 -7.14
CA PHE A 433 6.33 0.36 -8.23
C PHE A 433 4.94 -0.07 -8.73
N MET A 434 4.41 -1.20 -8.25
CA MET A 434 3.03 -1.62 -8.53
C MET A 434 1.98 -0.54 -8.21
N PRO A 435 2.12 0.31 -7.17
CA PRO A 435 1.20 1.42 -6.92
C PRO A 435 1.04 2.38 -8.12
N LEU A 436 2.08 2.58 -8.93
CA LEU A 436 2.03 3.45 -10.11
C LEU A 436 1.22 2.84 -11.26
N ALA A 437 1.04 1.52 -11.29
CA ALA A 437 0.20 0.80 -12.24
C ALA A 437 -1.14 0.33 -11.66
N PHE A 438 -1.44 0.72 -10.42
CA PHE A 438 -2.50 0.11 -9.63
C PHE A 438 -3.89 0.26 -10.27
N ASN A 439 -4.14 1.43 -10.86
CA ASN A 439 -5.37 1.73 -11.58
C ASN A 439 -5.59 0.74 -12.75
N GLN A 440 -4.57 0.51 -13.58
CA GLN A 440 -4.66 -0.45 -14.68
C GLN A 440 -4.79 -1.91 -14.20
N ILE A 441 -4.20 -2.27 -13.06
CA ILE A 441 -4.31 -3.63 -12.51
C ILE A 441 -5.71 -3.90 -11.94
N ILE A 442 -6.18 -3.04 -11.05
CA ILE A 442 -7.45 -3.27 -10.32
C ILE A 442 -8.65 -2.94 -11.18
N SER A 443 -8.64 -1.76 -11.80
CA SER A 443 -9.82 -1.24 -12.48
C SER A 443 -10.02 -1.87 -13.84
N GLU A 444 -8.94 -2.28 -14.51
CA GLU A 444 -8.97 -2.80 -15.89
C GLU A 444 -8.68 -4.30 -15.93
N LEU A 445 -7.42 -4.70 -15.67
CA LEU A 445 -6.94 -6.06 -15.88
C LEU A 445 -7.80 -7.13 -15.19
N GLY A 446 -8.15 -6.90 -13.91
CA GLY A 446 -8.99 -7.83 -13.14
C GLY A 446 -10.48 -7.82 -13.52
N SER A 447 -10.99 -6.71 -14.05
CA SER A 447 -12.44 -6.53 -14.22
C SER A 447 -12.96 -6.82 -15.62
N ILE A 448 -12.13 -6.65 -16.67
CA ILE A 448 -12.55 -6.72 -18.09
C ILE A 448 -13.34 -7.98 -18.41
N TYR A 449 -12.85 -9.16 -18.03
CA TYR A 449 -13.54 -10.43 -18.30
C TYR A 449 -14.92 -10.45 -17.64
N TRP A 450 -15.00 -10.08 -16.36
CA TRP A 450 -16.26 -10.12 -15.62
C TRP A 450 -17.25 -9.07 -16.13
N ARG A 451 -16.83 -7.81 -16.32
CA ARG A 451 -17.70 -6.69 -16.69
C ARG A 451 -18.21 -6.77 -18.14
N THR A 452 -17.56 -7.57 -18.98
CA THR A 452 -17.98 -7.81 -20.38
C THR A 452 -18.61 -9.19 -20.58
N ASP A 453 -18.88 -9.93 -19.50
CA ASP A 453 -19.39 -11.30 -19.60
C ASP A 453 -18.56 -12.24 -20.48
N GLY A 454 -17.24 -12.09 -20.42
CA GLY A 454 -16.28 -12.89 -21.18
C GLY A 454 -16.22 -12.54 -22.66
N GLU A 455 -16.93 -11.52 -23.13
CA GLU A 455 -16.83 -11.02 -24.50
C GLU A 455 -15.41 -10.49 -24.81
N TRP A 456 -14.77 -9.88 -23.81
CA TRP A 456 -13.38 -9.43 -23.88
C TRP A 456 -12.51 -10.16 -22.85
N GLU A 457 -11.36 -10.67 -23.30
CA GLU A 457 -10.39 -11.35 -22.46
C GLU A 457 -9.06 -10.60 -22.45
N CYS A 458 -8.35 -10.65 -21.32
CA CYS A 458 -7.09 -9.94 -21.10
C CYS A 458 -6.05 -10.87 -20.46
N PRO A 459 -5.51 -11.87 -21.20
CA PRO A 459 -4.55 -12.85 -20.66
C PRO A 459 -3.13 -12.26 -20.50
N VAL A 460 -3.00 -11.19 -19.72
CA VAL A 460 -1.70 -10.57 -19.41
C VAL A 460 -1.07 -11.27 -18.22
N ILE A 461 0.21 -11.65 -18.34
CA ILE A 461 1.02 -12.08 -17.21
C ILE A 461 1.88 -10.89 -16.78
N VAL A 462 1.84 -10.51 -15.50
CA VAL A 462 2.65 -9.43 -14.95
C VAL A 462 3.75 -10.04 -14.08
N MET A 463 5.00 -9.91 -14.49
CA MET A 463 6.18 -10.37 -13.76
C MET A 463 6.64 -9.27 -12.80
N ILE A 464 6.73 -9.57 -11.51
CA ILE A 464 7.01 -8.59 -10.45
C ILE A 464 8.11 -9.11 -9.53
N SER A 465 9.26 -8.42 -9.47
CA SER A 465 10.31 -8.76 -8.51
C SER A 465 9.92 -8.29 -7.11
N CYS A 466 10.20 -9.08 -6.07
CA CYS A 466 9.73 -8.76 -4.72
C CYS A 466 10.62 -9.28 -3.60
N GLY A 467 10.29 -8.88 -2.36
CA GLY A 467 10.81 -9.46 -1.13
C GLY A 467 12.03 -8.76 -0.56
N GLY A 468 12.19 -8.87 0.76
CA GLY A 468 13.03 -7.98 1.55
C GLY A 468 14.35 -8.58 2.02
N TYR A 469 14.73 -9.81 1.68
CA TYR A 469 15.93 -10.46 2.26
C TYR A 469 17.27 -10.12 1.58
N ARG A 470 17.32 -9.08 0.74
CA ARG A 470 18.57 -8.58 0.13
C ARG A 470 19.10 -7.37 0.88
N PRO A 471 20.39 -7.32 1.25
CA PRO A 471 20.94 -6.21 2.02
C PRO A 471 20.83 -4.85 1.34
N GLY A 472 20.51 -3.82 2.13
CA GLY A 472 20.68 -2.41 1.75
C GLY A 472 19.77 -1.95 0.60
N LEU A 473 18.54 -2.47 0.51
CA LEU A 473 17.60 -2.09 -0.54
C LEU A 473 16.57 -1.05 -0.10
N GLY A 474 16.30 -0.97 1.22
CA GLY A 474 15.39 0.02 1.79
C GLY A 474 13.94 -0.12 1.32
N PRO A 475 13.12 0.92 1.53
CA PRO A 475 11.67 0.79 1.48
C PRO A 475 11.07 0.70 0.06
N PHE A 476 11.83 1.03 -0.99
CA PHE A 476 11.36 1.09 -2.38
C PHE A 476 11.98 0.04 -3.30
N HIS A 477 12.63 -0.97 -2.72
CA HIS A 477 13.16 -2.12 -3.45
C HIS A 477 13.02 -3.41 -2.64
N SER A 478 12.14 -3.47 -1.64
CA SER A 478 12.11 -4.59 -0.67
C SER A 478 10.72 -5.08 -0.34
N GLN A 479 9.68 -4.34 -0.70
CA GLN A 479 8.31 -4.72 -0.39
C GLN A 479 7.91 -5.99 -1.15
N SER A 480 6.90 -6.68 -0.65
CA SER A 480 6.31 -7.83 -1.33
C SER A 480 4.96 -7.46 -1.98
N LEU A 481 4.10 -6.71 -1.27
CA LEU A 481 2.81 -6.15 -1.72
C LEU A 481 1.84 -7.16 -2.34
N GLU A 482 2.04 -8.46 -2.09
CA GLU A 482 1.21 -9.51 -2.68
C GLU A 482 -0.21 -9.49 -2.13
N SER A 483 -0.42 -9.01 -0.89
CA SER A 483 -1.76 -8.94 -0.29
C SER A 483 -2.68 -8.02 -1.09
N ILE A 484 -2.17 -6.89 -1.57
CA ILE A 484 -2.92 -5.92 -2.38
C ILE A 484 -3.35 -6.56 -3.71
N ALA A 485 -2.46 -7.35 -4.32
CA ALA A 485 -2.80 -8.12 -5.52
C ALA A 485 -3.89 -9.17 -5.22
N VAL A 486 -3.77 -9.94 -4.13
CA VAL A 486 -4.76 -10.97 -3.77
C VAL A 486 -6.16 -10.38 -3.53
N HIS A 487 -6.23 -9.16 -3.00
CA HIS A 487 -7.51 -8.45 -2.83
C HIS A 487 -8.23 -8.10 -4.13
N THR A 488 -7.57 -8.19 -5.29
CA THR A 488 -8.15 -7.83 -6.59
C THR A 488 -8.93 -9.02 -7.18
N PRO A 489 -10.25 -8.89 -7.41
CA PRO A 489 -11.02 -9.93 -8.09
C PRO A 489 -10.57 -10.12 -9.54
N GLY A 490 -10.76 -11.33 -10.06
CA GLY A 490 -10.54 -11.63 -11.48
C GLY A 490 -9.10 -11.95 -11.87
N ILE A 491 -8.11 -11.66 -11.01
CA ILE A 491 -6.69 -11.98 -11.26
C ILE A 491 -6.20 -13.20 -10.47
N ASP A 492 -5.34 -14.00 -11.08
CA ASP A 492 -4.60 -15.03 -10.39
C ASP A 492 -3.30 -14.46 -9.81
N VAL A 493 -2.91 -14.87 -8.61
CA VAL A 493 -1.72 -14.38 -7.91
C VAL A 493 -0.87 -15.56 -7.45
N VAL A 494 0.42 -15.52 -7.78
CA VAL A 494 1.37 -16.60 -7.49
C VAL A 494 2.69 -16.05 -6.96
N MET A 495 3.28 -16.75 -5.98
CA MET A 495 4.62 -16.50 -5.46
C MET A 495 5.30 -17.84 -5.11
N CYS A 496 6.26 -18.24 -5.94
CA CYS A 496 6.93 -19.54 -5.81
C CYS A 496 8.18 -19.47 -4.93
N SER A 497 8.53 -20.60 -4.29
CA SER A 497 9.74 -20.74 -3.48
C SER A 497 10.86 -21.57 -4.15
N THR A 498 10.55 -22.33 -5.22
CA THR A 498 11.54 -23.17 -5.93
C THR A 498 11.46 -23.01 -7.45
N ALA A 499 12.54 -23.35 -8.15
CA ALA A 499 12.66 -23.25 -9.60
C ALA A 499 11.64 -24.13 -10.34
N GLY A 500 11.38 -25.35 -9.85
CA GLY A 500 10.43 -26.27 -10.46
C GLY A 500 9.00 -25.77 -10.36
N ASP A 501 8.64 -25.18 -9.21
CA ASP A 501 7.33 -24.56 -9.03
C ASP A 501 7.19 -23.32 -9.92
N ALA A 502 8.22 -22.48 -10.01
CA ALA A 502 8.19 -21.27 -10.84
C ALA A 502 8.02 -21.61 -12.32
N ALA A 503 8.73 -22.63 -12.83
CA ALA A 503 8.55 -23.10 -14.19
C ALA A 503 7.16 -23.68 -14.44
N GLY A 504 6.69 -24.55 -13.54
CA GLY A 504 5.39 -25.19 -13.66
C GLY A 504 4.20 -24.25 -13.56
N THR A 505 4.24 -23.29 -12.62
CA THR A 505 3.19 -22.27 -12.45
C THR A 505 3.19 -21.25 -13.58
N LEU A 506 4.36 -20.85 -14.10
CA LEU A 506 4.43 -19.96 -15.26
C LEU A 506 3.83 -20.64 -16.51
N ASN A 507 4.10 -21.93 -16.71
CA ASN A 507 3.41 -22.68 -17.77
C ASN A 507 1.90 -22.73 -17.54
N ALA A 508 1.44 -23.01 -16.32
CA ALA A 508 0.02 -23.02 -16.01
C ALA A 508 -0.64 -21.65 -16.24
N ALA A 509 0.05 -20.54 -15.93
CA ALA A 509 -0.42 -19.18 -16.19
C ALA A 509 -0.59 -18.90 -17.69
N PHE A 510 0.35 -19.34 -18.53
CA PHE A 510 0.19 -19.24 -19.98
C PHE A 510 -1.00 -20.07 -20.50
N ASP A 511 -1.22 -21.27 -19.96
CA ASP A 511 -2.29 -22.17 -20.40
C ASP A 511 -3.68 -21.79 -19.84
N SER A 512 -3.74 -21.02 -18.76
CA SER A 512 -5.01 -20.56 -18.14
C SER A 512 -5.73 -19.51 -18.97
N HIS A 513 -4.97 -18.69 -19.70
CA HIS A 513 -5.45 -17.49 -20.38
C HIS A 513 -6.20 -16.53 -19.43
N ARG A 514 -5.84 -16.54 -18.14
CA ARG A 514 -6.31 -15.59 -17.14
C ARG A 514 -5.25 -14.52 -16.87
N PRO A 515 -5.66 -13.29 -16.52
CA PRO A 515 -4.72 -12.30 -16.01
C PRO A 515 -4.03 -12.84 -14.75
N THR A 516 -2.69 -12.79 -14.73
CA THR A 516 -1.88 -13.39 -13.66
C THR A 516 -0.80 -12.43 -13.20
N LEU A 517 -0.71 -12.18 -11.89
CA LEU A 517 0.42 -11.48 -11.26
C LEU A 517 1.38 -12.52 -10.68
N PHE A 518 2.57 -12.59 -11.28
CA PHE A 518 3.63 -13.53 -10.95
C PHE A 518 4.73 -12.83 -10.16
N PHE A 519 4.69 -13.00 -8.84
CA PHE A 519 5.71 -12.47 -7.94
C PHE A 519 6.89 -13.43 -7.85
N TYR A 520 8.10 -12.92 -8.06
CA TYR A 520 9.33 -13.71 -7.91
C TYR A 520 10.23 -13.11 -6.82
N PRO A 521 10.40 -13.81 -5.69
CA PRO A 521 11.26 -13.32 -4.60
C PRO A 521 12.73 -13.28 -5.02
N LYS A 522 13.37 -12.12 -4.86
CA LYS A 522 14.75 -11.90 -5.33
C LYS A 522 15.77 -12.86 -4.71
N SER A 523 15.57 -13.25 -3.46
CA SER A 523 16.49 -14.17 -2.78
C SER A 523 16.32 -15.63 -3.22
N CYS A 524 15.18 -16.01 -3.81
CA CYS A 524 14.96 -17.35 -4.37
C CYS A 524 15.59 -17.56 -5.76
N LEU A 525 15.86 -16.49 -6.51
CA LEU A 525 16.20 -16.56 -7.94
C LEU A 525 17.44 -17.41 -8.27
N ASN A 526 18.47 -17.31 -7.44
CA ASN A 526 19.79 -17.91 -7.69
C ASN A 526 20.19 -18.95 -6.64
N LEU A 527 19.25 -19.42 -5.81
CA LEU A 527 19.52 -20.53 -4.89
C LEU A 527 20.01 -21.75 -5.70
N VAL A 528 21.14 -22.30 -5.26
CA VAL A 528 21.80 -23.46 -5.90
C VAL A 528 21.54 -24.77 -5.18
N ASP A 529 20.82 -24.72 -4.05
CA ASP A 529 20.43 -25.91 -3.29
C ASP A 529 19.66 -26.90 -4.17
N LEU A 530 19.90 -28.19 -3.97
CA LEU A 530 19.25 -29.26 -4.75
C LEU A 530 17.72 -29.18 -4.65
N THR A 531 17.18 -28.75 -3.51
CA THR A 531 15.74 -28.60 -3.25
C THR A 531 15.14 -27.34 -3.90
N ALA A 532 15.97 -26.35 -4.22
CA ALA A 532 15.53 -25.07 -4.80
C ALA A 532 15.67 -25.00 -6.32
N THR A 533 16.55 -25.82 -6.91
CA THR A 533 16.82 -25.90 -8.35
C THR A 533 15.90 -26.91 -9.06
N THR A 534 15.91 -26.99 -10.40
CA THR A 534 15.11 -27.97 -11.18
C THR A 534 15.84 -28.55 -12.39
N SER A 535 15.29 -29.59 -13.03
CA SER A 535 15.82 -30.18 -14.27
C SER A 535 15.60 -29.28 -15.49
N SER A 536 16.30 -29.57 -16.59
CA SER A 536 16.31 -28.72 -17.80
C SER A 536 15.06 -28.80 -18.68
N ASP A 537 14.14 -29.73 -18.41
CA ASP A 537 12.91 -29.96 -19.16
C ASP A 537 11.74 -29.08 -18.71
N VAL A 538 12.01 -27.80 -18.45
CA VAL A 538 11.06 -26.83 -17.91
C VAL A 538 9.78 -26.68 -18.75
N HIS A 539 9.82 -26.99 -20.04
CA HIS A 539 8.65 -26.96 -20.93
C HIS A 539 7.62 -28.07 -20.66
N LYS A 540 7.99 -29.10 -19.91
CA LYS A 540 7.07 -30.16 -19.45
C LYS A 540 6.53 -29.92 -18.06
N GLN A 541 7.18 -29.04 -17.31
CA GLN A 541 6.83 -28.80 -15.91
C GLN A 541 5.50 -28.06 -15.83
N PHE A 542 4.67 -28.48 -14.89
CA PHE A 542 3.33 -27.99 -14.70
C PHE A 542 2.95 -28.06 -13.23
N VAL A 543 2.40 -26.96 -12.70
CA VAL A 543 1.89 -26.89 -11.34
C VAL A 543 0.42 -26.48 -11.42
N PRO A 544 -0.52 -27.33 -10.97
CA PRO A 544 -1.94 -27.03 -11.05
C PRO A 544 -2.32 -25.74 -10.31
N ILE A 545 -3.25 -24.99 -10.89
CA ILE A 545 -3.69 -23.69 -10.38
C ILE A 545 -4.44 -23.88 -9.06
N GLY A 546 -4.06 -23.11 -8.04
CA GLY A 546 -4.69 -23.14 -6.73
C GLY A 546 -4.31 -24.33 -5.86
N LYS A 547 -3.19 -25.00 -6.16
CA LYS A 547 -2.69 -26.14 -5.36
C LYS A 547 -1.40 -25.80 -4.60
N ALA A 548 -1.42 -26.11 -3.31
CA ALA A 548 -0.27 -26.00 -2.42
C ALA A 548 0.60 -27.27 -2.47
N ARG A 549 1.84 -27.18 -1.99
CA ARG A 549 2.73 -28.32 -1.78
C ARG A 549 2.98 -28.53 -0.30
N ILE A 550 2.84 -29.78 0.13
CA ILE A 550 3.36 -30.23 1.42
C ILE A 550 4.85 -30.51 1.25
N VAL A 551 5.69 -29.58 1.72
CA VAL A 551 7.16 -29.67 1.66
C VAL A 551 7.68 -30.71 2.63
N ARG A 552 7.06 -30.80 3.81
CA ARG A 552 7.37 -31.78 4.86
C ARG A 552 6.08 -32.22 5.52
N THR A 553 5.91 -33.52 5.75
CA THR A 553 4.78 -34.06 6.51
C THR A 553 5.07 -34.06 8.01
N GLY A 554 4.07 -33.72 8.82
CA GLY A 554 4.16 -33.82 10.28
C GLY A 554 2.80 -33.89 10.97
N SER A 555 2.78 -34.05 12.29
CA SER A 555 1.55 -34.22 13.08
C SER A 555 1.42 -33.28 14.28
N ASP A 556 2.45 -32.50 14.62
CA ASP A 556 2.47 -31.72 15.87
C ASP A 556 2.18 -30.23 15.69
N ILE A 557 2.62 -29.66 14.56
CA ILE A 557 2.41 -28.25 14.20
C ILE A 557 2.43 -28.07 12.68
N THR A 558 1.58 -27.21 12.15
CA THR A 558 1.54 -26.81 10.74
C THR A 558 2.19 -25.44 10.55
N PHE A 559 3.13 -25.34 9.62
CA PHE A 559 3.66 -24.11 9.07
C PHE A 559 3.07 -23.87 7.67
N VAL A 560 2.50 -22.69 7.43
CA VAL A 560 2.04 -22.24 6.11
C VAL A 560 2.86 -21.03 5.70
N ALA A 561 3.52 -21.12 4.55
CA ALA A 561 4.38 -20.07 4.00
C ALA A 561 4.31 -20.05 2.46
N TYR A 562 4.97 -19.05 1.88
CA TYR A 562 5.24 -18.94 0.44
C TYR A 562 6.49 -18.07 0.22
N GLY A 563 7.04 -18.09 -0.98
CA GLY A 563 8.25 -17.34 -1.33
C GLY A 563 9.45 -17.64 -0.42
N ASN A 564 10.16 -16.59 0.02
CA ASN A 564 11.41 -16.74 0.80
C ASN A 564 11.25 -17.48 2.13
N LEU A 565 10.04 -17.49 2.71
CA LEU A 565 9.81 -18.00 4.06
C LEU A 565 9.63 -19.52 4.13
N VAL A 566 9.42 -20.19 3.01
CA VAL A 566 9.29 -21.66 2.96
C VAL A 566 10.58 -22.33 3.46
N GLN A 567 11.74 -21.79 3.07
CA GLN A 567 13.04 -22.30 3.53
C GLN A 567 13.23 -22.05 5.03
N LYS A 568 12.85 -20.87 5.55
CA LYS A 568 12.93 -20.56 6.99
C LYS A 568 12.00 -21.44 7.83
N CYS A 569 10.80 -21.77 7.34
CA CYS A 569 9.92 -22.76 7.95
C CYS A 569 10.53 -24.16 7.95
N SER A 570 11.20 -24.56 6.87
CA SER A 570 11.87 -25.85 6.77
C SER A 570 13.03 -25.96 7.78
N GLN A 571 13.81 -24.88 7.95
CA GLN A 571 14.85 -24.80 8.98
C GLN A 571 14.26 -24.92 10.39
N ALA A 572 13.16 -24.22 10.70
CA ALA A 572 12.49 -24.31 12.00
C ALA A 572 11.96 -25.73 12.26
N ALA A 573 11.40 -26.35 11.22
CA ALA A 573 10.93 -27.73 11.24
C ALA A 573 12.07 -28.74 11.50
N GLU A 574 13.26 -28.54 10.92
CA GLU A 574 14.46 -29.35 11.21
C GLU A 574 14.95 -29.18 12.64
N ALA A 575 15.00 -27.95 13.15
CA ALA A 575 15.41 -27.67 14.53
C ALA A 575 14.48 -28.34 15.55
N LEU A 576 13.16 -28.28 15.32
CA LEU A 576 12.16 -28.97 16.14
C LEU A 576 12.27 -30.50 16.07
N ALA A 577 12.73 -31.05 14.94
CA ALA A 577 12.91 -32.49 14.77
C ALA A 577 13.96 -33.07 15.74
N ILE A 578 14.98 -32.28 16.12
CA ILE A 578 16.04 -32.67 17.06
C ILE A 578 15.44 -33.07 18.42
N VAL A 579 14.31 -32.47 18.80
CA VAL A 579 13.57 -32.78 20.04
C VAL A 579 12.33 -33.64 19.80
N GLY A 580 12.24 -34.30 18.65
CA GLY A 580 11.18 -35.26 18.33
C GLY A 580 9.85 -34.66 17.88
N ILE A 581 9.79 -33.35 17.62
CA ILE A 581 8.57 -32.68 17.13
C ILE A 581 8.49 -32.78 15.60
N GLN A 582 7.34 -33.25 15.10
CA GLN A 582 7.05 -33.41 13.68
C GLN A 582 6.23 -32.22 13.15
N SER A 583 6.88 -31.34 12.40
CA SER A 583 6.22 -30.20 11.78
C SER A 583 5.81 -30.49 10.34
N GLU A 584 4.56 -30.19 9.99
CA GLU A 584 4.11 -30.12 8.61
C GLU A 584 4.43 -28.74 8.04
N VAL A 585 5.06 -28.68 6.85
CA VAL A 585 5.38 -27.42 6.16
C VAL A 585 4.64 -27.38 4.84
N ILE A 586 3.84 -26.35 4.63
CA ILE A 586 3.04 -26.11 3.44
C ILE A 586 3.56 -24.86 2.73
N ASP A 587 3.88 -25.02 1.45
CA ASP A 587 4.14 -23.95 0.50
C ASP A 587 2.88 -23.69 -0.32
N LEU A 588 2.26 -22.51 -0.17
CA LEU A 588 1.01 -22.20 -0.86
C LEU A 588 1.17 -22.15 -2.38
N ARG A 589 2.32 -21.65 -2.88
CA ARG A 589 2.58 -21.31 -4.30
C ARG A 589 1.60 -20.29 -4.88
N TRP A 590 0.32 -20.65 -5.00
CA TRP A 590 -0.79 -19.81 -5.43
C TRP A 590 -1.45 -19.12 -4.23
N LEU A 591 -1.62 -17.81 -4.33
CA LEU A 591 -2.24 -16.97 -3.29
C LEU A 591 -3.70 -16.61 -3.65
N SER A 592 -4.02 -16.59 -4.94
CA SER A 592 -5.39 -16.44 -5.42
C SER A 592 -5.56 -17.20 -6.75
N PRO A 593 -6.39 -18.27 -6.80
CA PRO A 593 -6.97 -18.98 -5.66
C PRO A 593 -5.86 -19.66 -4.82
N TRP A 594 -6.09 -19.85 -3.52
CA TRP A 594 -5.19 -20.61 -2.64
C TRP A 594 -5.84 -21.92 -2.17
N ASP A 595 -5.02 -22.89 -1.78
CA ASP A 595 -5.46 -24.25 -1.43
C ASP A 595 -5.91 -24.36 0.04
N SER A 596 -7.11 -23.86 0.32
CA SER A 596 -7.68 -23.90 1.68
C SER A 596 -7.92 -25.31 2.19
N GLU A 597 -8.26 -26.25 1.32
CA GLU A 597 -8.52 -27.65 1.67
C GLU A 597 -7.28 -28.31 2.28
N THR A 598 -6.12 -28.15 1.64
CA THR A 598 -4.84 -28.70 2.14
C THR A 598 -4.47 -28.10 3.50
N VAL A 599 -4.63 -26.79 3.66
CA VAL A 599 -4.32 -26.10 4.93
C VAL A 599 -5.27 -26.57 6.04
N ILE A 600 -6.58 -26.60 5.79
CA ILE A 600 -7.58 -27.04 6.77
C ILE A 600 -7.33 -28.49 7.19
N ALA A 601 -7.03 -29.38 6.23
CA ALA A 601 -6.74 -30.78 6.51
C ALA A 601 -5.49 -30.94 7.40
N SER A 602 -4.44 -30.17 7.11
CA SER A 602 -3.22 -30.14 7.92
C SER A 602 -3.47 -29.65 9.35
N VAL A 603 -4.17 -28.53 9.49
CA VAL A 603 -4.44 -27.94 10.81
C VAL A 603 -5.38 -28.81 11.64
N ARG A 604 -6.34 -29.49 11.01
CA ARG A 604 -7.19 -30.49 11.68
C ARG A 604 -6.34 -31.62 12.30
N LYS A 605 -5.27 -32.02 11.61
CA LYS A 605 -4.34 -33.06 12.07
C LYS A 605 -3.44 -32.56 13.21
N THR A 606 -2.90 -31.34 13.11
CA THR A 606 -1.86 -30.85 14.04
C THR A 606 -2.39 -30.06 15.23
N GLY A 607 -3.57 -29.46 15.10
CA GLY A 607 -4.20 -28.57 16.08
C GLY A 607 -3.45 -27.26 16.34
N LYS A 608 -2.37 -26.98 15.61
CA LYS A 608 -1.52 -25.80 15.79
C LYS A 608 -1.07 -25.25 14.44
N LEU A 609 -1.16 -23.94 14.25
CA LEU A 609 -0.83 -23.28 12.99
C LEU A 609 0.10 -22.08 13.21
N ILE A 610 1.14 -21.99 12.40
CA ILE A 610 1.89 -20.75 12.17
C ILE A 610 1.77 -20.38 10.70
N VAL A 611 1.29 -19.17 10.44
CA VAL A 611 1.30 -18.57 9.10
C VAL A 611 2.40 -17.51 9.03
N THR A 612 3.22 -17.56 7.98
CA THR A 612 4.32 -16.61 7.80
C THR A 612 4.39 -16.10 6.36
N HIS A 613 4.52 -14.78 6.21
CA HIS A 613 4.67 -14.08 4.93
C HIS A 613 5.39 -12.74 5.14
N GLU A 614 5.93 -12.16 4.07
CA GLU A 614 6.73 -10.93 4.11
C GLU A 614 5.89 -9.65 4.20
N ASP A 615 4.65 -9.69 3.72
CA ASP A 615 3.78 -8.51 3.77
C ASP A 615 3.33 -8.14 5.19
N ASN A 616 2.58 -7.04 5.29
CA ASN A 616 2.06 -6.47 6.53
C ASN A 616 1.29 -7.48 7.39
N HIS A 617 1.45 -7.35 8.70
CA HIS A 617 0.69 -8.13 9.66
C HIS A 617 -0.82 -7.83 9.54
N SER A 618 -1.19 -6.56 9.43
CA SER A 618 -2.58 -6.16 9.20
C SER A 618 -2.94 -6.32 7.72
N CYS A 619 -4.12 -6.88 7.46
CA CYS A 619 -4.64 -7.13 6.11
C CYS A 619 -3.77 -8.02 5.19
N GLY A 620 -2.71 -8.65 5.71
CA GLY A 620 -1.96 -9.66 4.97
C GLY A 620 -2.66 -11.02 4.87
N MET A 621 -2.17 -11.88 3.98
CA MET A 621 -2.72 -13.23 3.73
C MET A 621 -2.88 -14.09 4.98
N GLY A 622 -2.05 -13.88 6.01
CA GLY A 622 -2.17 -14.61 7.27
C GLY A 622 -3.50 -14.40 7.98
N GLY A 623 -4.15 -13.24 7.80
CA GLY A 623 -5.49 -12.98 8.34
C GLY A 623 -6.55 -13.85 7.68
N GLU A 624 -6.56 -13.87 6.34
CA GLU A 624 -7.48 -14.67 5.52
C GLU A 624 -7.37 -16.17 5.82
N ILE A 625 -6.13 -16.69 5.86
CA ILE A 625 -5.88 -18.11 6.13
C ILE A 625 -6.39 -18.51 7.52
N MET A 626 -6.10 -17.70 8.54
CA MET A 626 -6.54 -17.99 9.91
C MET A 626 -8.05 -17.88 10.08
N ALA A 627 -8.70 -16.90 9.45
CA ALA A 627 -10.16 -16.76 9.46
C ALA A 627 -10.83 -17.97 8.82
N THR A 628 -10.38 -18.37 7.63
CA THR A 628 -10.87 -19.55 6.91
C THR A 628 -10.72 -20.83 7.74
N VAL A 629 -9.58 -21.02 8.40
CA VAL A 629 -9.34 -22.17 9.28
C VAL A 629 -10.25 -22.15 10.50
N ALA A 630 -10.42 -20.99 11.14
CA ALA A 630 -11.27 -20.83 12.32
C ALA A 630 -12.75 -21.15 12.01
N GLU A 631 -13.27 -20.65 10.89
CA GLU A 631 -14.62 -20.91 10.41
C GLU A 631 -14.85 -22.38 10.05
N ALA A 632 -13.85 -23.02 9.42
CA ALA A 632 -13.97 -24.39 8.95
C ALA A 632 -13.87 -25.46 10.05
N LEU A 633 -13.05 -25.26 11.08
CA LEU A 633 -12.67 -26.34 12.00
C LEU A 633 -13.48 -26.44 13.30
N ASN A 634 -14.27 -25.43 13.69
CA ASN A 634 -15.16 -25.43 14.87
C ASN A 634 -14.53 -26.02 16.17
N SER A 635 -13.20 -26.01 16.28
CA SER A 635 -12.40 -26.67 17.33
C SER A 635 -11.29 -25.74 17.80
N SER A 636 -10.75 -26.01 18.99
CA SER A 636 -9.71 -25.17 19.59
C SER A 636 -8.37 -25.37 18.87
N VAL A 637 -8.11 -24.56 17.84
CA VAL A 637 -6.81 -24.47 17.15
C VAL A 637 -5.98 -23.37 17.81
N ARG A 638 -4.72 -23.66 18.15
CA ARG A 638 -3.77 -22.61 18.57
C ARG A 638 -3.04 -22.05 17.35
N MET A 639 -3.12 -20.75 17.13
CA MET A 639 -2.61 -20.14 15.89
C MET A 639 -1.78 -18.89 16.19
N LYS A 640 -0.70 -18.68 15.42
CA LYS A 640 0.09 -17.44 15.43
C LYS A 640 0.47 -17.01 14.01
N ARG A 641 0.73 -15.72 13.85
CA ARG A 641 1.34 -15.16 12.64
C ARG A 641 2.75 -14.70 12.94
N VAL A 642 3.67 -14.95 12.02
CA VAL A 642 5.02 -14.41 12.05
C VAL A 642 5.22 -13.67 10.74
N THR A 643 4.95 -12.38 10.75
CA THR A 643 4.94 -11.52 9.57
C THR A 643 5.76 -10.26 9.85
N ARG A 644 5.97 -9.44 8.83
CA ARG A 644 6.45 -8.07 9.03
C ARG A 644 5.42 -7.28 9.84
N PRO A 645 5.82 -6.48 10.84
CA PRO A 645 4.94 -5.48 11.46
C PRO A 645 4.42 -4.46 10.43
N ASP A 646 3.42 -3.67 10.80
CA ASP A 646 2.85 -2.61 9.92
C ASP A 646 3.82 -1.42 9.82
N THR A 647 4.96 -1.63 9.16
CA THR A 647 6.06 -0.68 8.98
C THR A 647 6.81 -0.96 7.68
N TYR A 648 7.55 0.03 7.17
CA TYR A 648 8.39 -0.14 5.99
C TYR A 648 9.67 -0.94 6.29
N ILE A 649 10.28 -1.48 5.23
CA ILE A 649 11.55 -2.19 5.34
C ILE A 649 12.68 -1.16 5.31
N PRO A 650 13.44 -1.00 6.41
CA PRO A 650 14.48 0.02 6.51
C PRO A 650 15.69 -0.30 5.63
N PHE A 651 16.45 0.73 5.25
CA PHE A 651 17.72 0.56 4.51
C PHE A 651 18.84 -0.02 5.40
N ASN A 652 18.80 0.26 6.71
CA ASN A 652 19.72 -0.37 7.66
C ASN A 652 19.44 -1.88 7.73
N PHE A 653 20.42 -2.70 7.34
CA PHE A 653 20.19 -4.13 7.17
C PHE A 653 19.88 -4.87 8.48
N SER A 654 20.49 -4.48 9.61
CA SER A 654 20.19 -5.07 10.91
C SER A 654 18.72 -4.84 11.29
N ASN A 655 18.23 -3.61 11.14
CA ASN A 655 16.83 -3.28 11.37
C ASN A 655 15.91 -4.00 10.37
N GLN A 656 16.36 -4.18 9.13
CA GLN A 656 15.62 -4.90 8.10
C GLN A 656 15.44 -6.38 8.49
N LEU A 657 16.49 -7.04 8.98
CA LEU A 657 16.40 -8.41 9.47
C LEU A 657 15.45 -8.54 10.68
N GLU A 658 15.43 -7.54 11.57
CA GLU A 658 14.55 -7.55 12.74
C GLU A 658 13.07 -7.34 12.38
N VAL A 659 12.82 -6.41 11.45
CA VAL A 659 11.48 -6.10 10.94
C VAL A 659 10.91 -7.27 10.16
N LEU A 660 11.72 -7.92 9.32
CA LEU A 660 11.29 -9.07 8.53
C LEU A 660 11.04 -10.30 9.41
N PRO A 661 10.14 -11.20 8.99
CA PRO A 661 10.02 -12.51 9.63
C PRO A 661 11.36 -13.26 9.54
N SER A 662 11.80 -13.88 10.63
CA SER A 662 13.11 -14.51 10.71
C SER A 662 13.00 -15.96 11.15
N TYR A 663 14.04 -16.75 10.90
CA TYR A 663 14.08 -18.15 11.34
C TYR A 663 13.91 -18.22 12.87
N LYS A 664 14.60 -17.35 13.60
CA LYS A 664 14.49 -17.20 15.04
C LYS A 664 13.04 -16.94 15.50
N ARG A 665 12.37 -15.93 14.93
CA ARG A 665 10.99 -15.56 15.31
C ARG A 665 9.98 -16.67 15.00
N ILE A 666 10.17 -17.39 13.89
CA ILE A 666 9.33 -18.55 13.51
C ILE A 666 9.50 -19.66 14.54
N LEU A 667 10.76 -20.00 14.88
CA LEU A 667 11.05 -21.07 15.83
C LEU A 667 10.56 -20.74 17.25
N GLU A 668 10.80 -19.52 17.74
CA GLU A 668 10.32 -19.07 19.06
C GLU A 668 8.79 -19.10 19.14
N SER A 669 8.11 -18.70 18.07
CA SER A 669 6.64 -18.77 17.99
C SER A 669 6.14 -20.22 18.02
N ALA A 670 6.84 -21.14 17.36
CA ALA A 670 6.51 -22.56 17.36
C ALA A 670 6.72 -23.20 18.73
N VAL A 671 7.85 -22.89 19.38
CA VAL A 671 8.19 -23.33 20.73
C VAL A 671 7.13 -22.89 21.73
N ASP A 672 6.67 -21.64 21.67
CA ASP A 672 5.60 -21.16 22.54
C ASP A 672 4.27 -21.90 22.29
N LEU A 673 3.90 -22.12 21.02
CA LEU A 673 2.71 -22.92 20.68
C LEU A 673 2.82 -24.39 21.11
N LEU A 674 4.03 -24.92 21.25
CA LEU A 674 4.30 -26.29 21.68
C LEU A 674 4.53 -26.42 23.19
N ASP A 675 4.40 -25.33 23.94
CA ASP A 675 4.65 -25.27 25.39
C ASP A 675 6.08 -25.71 25.78
N LEU A 676 7.06 -25.36 24.94
CA LEU A 676 8.50 -25.59 25.16
C LEU A 676 9.21 -24.28 25.56
N GLU A 677 10.48 -24.39 25.96
CA GLU A 677 11.38 -23.25 26.17
C GLU A 677 12.59 -23.35 25.22
N ILE A 678 13.15 -22.22 24.81
CA ILE A 678 14.29 -22.14 23.89
C ILE A 678 15.32 -21.11 24.39
N ASP A 679 16.59 -21.49 24.37
CA ASP A 679 17.75 -20.62 24.56
C ASP A 679 18.61 -20.61 23.28
N TRP A 680 19.41 -19.56 23.08
CA TRP A 680 20.30 -19.43 21.92
C TRP A 680 21.77 -19.40 22.35
N ILE A 681 22.57 -20.32 21.81
CA ILE A 681 24.03 -20.31 21.97
C ILE A 681 24.67 -19.64 20.76
N PHE A 682 25.30 -18.49 20.99
CA PHE A 682 26.11 -17.81 19.98
C PHE A 682 27.56 -18.29 20.11
N THR A 683 28.17 -18.73 19.00
CA THR A 683 29.61 -19.01 18.99
C THR A 683 30.31 -17.65 18.87
N PRO A 684 31.16 -17.23 19.81
CA PRO A 684 31.85 -15.96 19.69
C PRO A 684 32.68 -15.94 18.41
N GLU A 685 32.54 -14.87 17.60
CA GLU A 685 33.42 -14.65 16.47
C GLU A 685 34.87 -14.71 16.98
N LYS A 686 35.70 -15.52 16.34
CA LYS A 686 37.15 -15.47 16.56
C LYS A 686 37.68 -14.17 15.97
N SER A 687 37.45 -13.04 16.62
CA SER A 687 38.36 -11.90 16.48
C SER A 687 39.66 -12.32 17.16
N GLN A 688 40.58 -12.93 16.40
CA GLN A 688 41.95 -13.07 16.88
C GLN A 688 42.51 -11.66 17.01
N GLU A 689 42.89 -11.25 18.22
CA GLU A 689 43.56 -9.96 18.45
C GLU A 689 44.72 -9.81 17.46
N GLY A 690 44.58 -8.88 16.51
CA GLY A 690 45.61 -8.56 15.52
C GLY A 690 45.44 -9.15 14.11
N SER A 691 44.33 -9.84 13.76
CA SER A 691 44.05 -10.28 12.37
C SER A 691 42.67 -9.80 11.89
N PHE A 692 42.58 -9.37 10.62
CA PHE A 692 41.37 -8.90 9.95
C PHE A 692 41.08 -9.70 8.67
N MET A 693 39.87 -10.23 8.55
CA MET A 693 39.41 -10.95 7.37
C MET A 693 38.76 -10.01 6.37
N ILE A 694 39.38 -9.83 5.20
CA ILE A 694 38.76 -9.16 4.05
C ILE A 694 37.93 -10.20 3.31
N GLU A 695 36.64 -9.94 3.13
CA GLU A 695 35.71 -10.80 2.39
C GLU A 695 35.33 -10.13 1.07
N ALA A 696 34.98 -10.93 0.07
CA ALA A 696 34.55 -10.44 -1.23
C ALA A 696 33.18 -9.73 -1.11
N VAL A 697 33.08 -8.48 -1.56
CA VAL A 697 31.83 -7.68 -1.48
C VAL A 697 31.34 -7.36 -2.89
N GLY A 698 30.05 -7.53 -3.13
CA GLY A 698 29.40 -7.14 -4.39
C GLY A 698 29.07 -5.64 -4.41
N VAL A 699 29.11 -5.02 -5.59
CA VAL A 699 28.84 -3.58 -5.75
C VAL A 699 27.37 -3.31 -6.06
N ALA A 700 26.71 -4.23 -6.76
CA ALA A 700 25.27 -4.19 -6.97
C ALA A 700 24.53 -5.18 -6.05
N PRO A 701 23.28 -4.87 -5.63
CA PRO A 701 22.45 -5.81 -4.86
C PRO A 701 22.13 -7.13 -5.58
N SER A 702 22.37 -7.18 -6.90
CA SER A 702 22.24 -8.36 -7.74
C SER A 702 23.50 -9.24 -7.79
N ASP A 703 24.63 -8.76 -7.28
CA ASP A 703 25.90 -9.48 -7.38
C ASP A 703 25.97 -10.59 -6.33
N GLU A 704 26.19 -11.82 -6.79
CA GLU A 704 26.32 -13.01 -5.93
C GLU A 704 27.62 -13.76 -6.16
N VAL A 705 28.07 -13.78 -7.41
CA VAL A 705 29.33 -14.41 -7.81
C VAL A 705 30.23 -13.33 -8.39
N LEU A 706 31.42 -13.22 -7.84
CA LEU A 706 32.48 -12.35 -8.30
C LEU A 706 33.53 -13.23 -8.96
N LYS A 707 34.06 -12.80 -10.10
CA LYS A 707 35.22 -13.45 -10.70
C LYS A 707 36.44 -12.60 -10.39
N VAL A 708 37.42 -13.17 -9.71
CA VAL A 708 38.71 -12.52 -9.47
C VAL A 708 39.44 -12.47 -10.81
N LEU A 709 39.62 -11.30 -11.41
CA LEU A 709 40.38 -11.16 -12.65
C LEU A 709 41.87 -11.17 -12.38
N GLU A 710 42.30 -10.42 -11.37
CA GLU A 710 43.70 -10.22 -11.01
C GLU A 710 43.82 -9.99 -9.50
N LEU A 711 44.89 -10.52 -8.90
CA LEU A 711 45.28 -10.21 -7.52
C LEU A 711 46.46 -9.23 -7.57
N CYS A 712 46.26 -8.04 -7.01
CA CYS A 712 47.25 -6.96 -7.10
C CYS A 712 48.30 -7.01 -5.97
N VAL A 713 48.26 -8.05 -5.12
CA VAL A 713 49.05 -8.16 -3.89
C VAL A 713 49.52 -9.59 -3.61
N GLN A 714 50.56 -9.74 -2.78
CA GLN A 714 51.15 -11.03 -2.40
C GLN A 714 51.21 -11.24 -0.87
N VAL A 715 51.28 -12.50 -0.43
CA VAL A 715 51.46 -12.83 1.00
C VAL A 715 52.78 -12.23 1.51
N GLY A 716 52.73 -11.56 2.67
CA GLY A 716 53.85 -10.86 3.28
C GLY A 716 54.01 -9.40 2.85
N GLU A 717 53.19 -8.92 1.91
CA GLU A 717 53.17 -7.52 1.46
C GLU A 717 52.43 -6.62 2.47
N GLU A 718 52.98 -5.41 2.70
CA GLU A 718 52.34 -4.38 3.50
C GLU A 718 51.38 -3.57 2.62
N ILE A 719 50.11 -3.50 3.01
CA ILE A 719 49.05 -2.81 2.29
C ILE A 719 48.50 -1.62 3.09
N SER A 720 48.10 -0.57 2.38
CA SER A 720 47.42 0.60 2.94
C SER A 720 45.91 0.57 2.70
N GLU A 721 45.13 1.18 3.59
CA GLU A 721 43.72 1.46 3.38
C GLU A 721 43.52 2.28 2.10
N GLY A 722 42.59 1.84 1.23
CA GLY A 722 42.36 2.42 -0.10
C GLY A 722 43.31 1.90 -1.20
N GLN A 723 44.26 1.00 -0.90
CA GLN A 723 45.08 0.35 -1.92
C GLN A 723 44.30 -0.78 -2.59
N THR A 724 44.27 -0.81 -3.93
CA THR A 724 43.66 -1.90 -4.69
C THR A 724 44.40 -3.22 -4.44
N VAL A 725 43.66 -4.22 -3.96
CA VAL A 725 44.19 -5.57 -3.66
C VAL A 725 43.72 -6.63 -4.65
N ALA A 726 42.61 -6.38 -5.38
CA ALA A 726 42.15 -7.27 -6.43
C ALA A 726 41.31 -6.50 -7.47
N LEU A 727 41.32 -6.99 -8.72
CA LEU A 727 40.34 -6.62 -9.74
C LEU A 727 39.25 -7.68 -9.78
N LEU A 728 38.00 -7.28 -9.56
CA LEU A 728 36.85 -8.18 -9.53
C LEU A 728 35.91 -7.88 -10.70
N GLU A 729 35.47 -8.91 -11.41
CA GLU A 729 34.41 -8.84 -12.41
C GLU A 729 33.10 -9.29 -11.79
N THR A 730 32.10 -8.40 -11.82
CA THR A 730 30.70 -8.72 -11.53
C THR A 730 29.93 -8.96 -12.82
N SER A 731 28.64 -9.26 -12.69
CA SER A 731 27.73 -9.35 -13.84
C SER A 731 27.54 -8.03 -14.59
N LYS A 732 27.92 -6.89 -13.99
CA LYS A 732 27.60 -5.53 -14.48
C LYS A 732 28.84 -4.68 -14.75
N ALA A 733 29.96 -4.90 -14.05
CA ALA A 733 31.16 -4.10 -14.19
C ALA A 733 32.42 -4.86 -13.74
N VAL A 734 33.58 -4.39 -14.17
CA VAL A 734 34.87 -4.69 -13.53
C VAL A 734 35.15 -3.58 -12.54
N LEU A 735 35.59 -3.93 -11.34
CA LEU A 735 35.86 -3.00 -10.25
C LEU A 735 37.18 -3.28 -9.55
N ASP A 736 37.81 -2.18 -9.13
CA ASP A 736 38.95 -2.18 -8.23
C ASP A 736 38.45 -2.46 -6.81
N PHE A 737 38.97 -3.51 -6.18
CA PHE A 737 38.65 -3.88 -4.82
C PHE A 737 39.77 -3.39 -3.91
N ASP A 738 39.50 -2.32 -3.15
CA ASP A 738 40.48 -1.66 -2.30
C ASP A 738 40.46 -2.22 -0.87
N SER A 739 41.64 -2.24 -0.22
CA SER A 739 41.78 -2.68 1.17
C SER A 739 41.06 -1.72 2.12
N PRO A 740 40.22 -2.21 3.05
CA PRO A 740 39.59 -1.38 4.07
C PRO A 740 40.48 -1.14 5.30
N VAL A 741 41.70 -1.72 5.35
CA VAL A 741 42.60 -1.67 6.50
C VAL A 741 44.06 -1.54 6.08
N ASN A 742 44.89 -1.03 6.99
CA ASN A 742 46.35 -1.10 6.90
C ASN A 742 46.85 -2.40 7.55
N GLY A 743 47.81 -3.08 6.95
CA GLY A 743 48.44 -4.25 7.59
C GLY A 743 49.30 -5.08 6.65
N ILE A 744 49.71 -6.27 7.11
CA ILE A 744 50.51 -7.22 6.32
C ILE A 744 49.62 -8.39 5.93
N ILE A 745 49.63 -8.79 4.65
CA ILE A 745 48.84 -9.92 4.18
C ILE A 745 49.43 -11.23 4.74
N GLU A 746 48.67 -11.92 5.58
CA GLU A 746 49.04 -13.24 6.10
C GLU A 746 48.64 -14.36 5.15
N LYS A 747 47.49 -14.21 4.48
CA LYS A 747 46.92 -15.26 3.65
C LYS A 747 46.05 -14.72 2.53
N ILE A 748 46.09 -15.39 1.38
CA ILE A 748 45.17 -15.20 0.26
C ILE A 748 44.36 -16.49 0.10
N PHE A 749 43.04 -16.39 0.06
CA PHE A 749 42.13 -17.57 0.00
C PHE A 749 41.65 -17.91 -1.41
N VAL A 750 41.93 -17.03 -2.37
CA VAL A 750 41.38 -17.09 -3.74
C VAL A 750 42.50 -16.99 -4.77
N GLY A 751 42.29 -17.54 -5.96
CA GLY A 751 43.21 -17.44 -7.09
C GLY A 751 42.65 -16.60 -8.24
N GLU A 752 43.52 -16.19 -9.16
CA GLU A 752 43.10 -15.49 -10.39
C GLU A 752 42.19 -16.39 -11.25
N ASN A 753 41.22 -15.75 -11.92
CA ASN A 753 40.12 -16.36 -12.66
C ASN A 753 39.17 -17.24 -11.83
N GLN A 754 39.29 -17.28 -10.50
CA GLN A 754 38.36 -18.01 -9.65
C GLN A 754 37.04 -17.25 -9.49
N LYS A 755 35.93 -17.99 -9.59
CA LYS A 755 34.60 -17.49 -9.22
C LYS A 755 34.34 -17.75 -7.74
N ILE A 756 33.99 -16.72 -6.99
CA ILE A 756 33.77 -16.76 -5.55
C ILE A 756 32.42 -16.12 -5.20
N LEU A 757 31.80 -16.55 -4.12
CA LEU A 757 30.54 -15.96 -3.66
C LEU A 757 30.79 -14.68 -2.87
N VAL A 758 29.91 -13.70 -2.98
CA VAL A 758 29.88 -12.53 -2.09
C VAL A 758 29.81 -13.01 -0.63
N GLY A 759 30.67 -12.46 0.22
CA GLY A 759 30.89 -12.89 1.61
C GLY A 759 31.95 -13.98 1.81
N SER A 760 32.57 -14.51 0.74
CA SER A 760 33.69 -15.46 0.87
C SER A 760 34.96 -14.74 1.34
N PRO A 761 35.81 -15.38 2.17
CA PRO A 761 37.13 -14.84 2.50
C PRO A 761 37.98 -14.58 1.25
N LEU A 762 38.55 -13.38 1.15
CA LEU A 762 39.45 -12.96 0.08
C LEU A 762 40.91 -12.98 0.59
N LEU A 763 41.18 -12.24 1.68
CA LEU A 763 42.50 -12.03 2.27
C LEU A 763 42.42 -12.03 3.81
N GLU A 764 43.48 -12.50 4.46
CA GLU A 764 43.76 -12.32 5.89
C GLU A 764 44.87 -11.30 6.08
N VAL A 765 44.66 -10.29 6.92
CA VAL A 765 45.60 -9.18 7.12
C VAL A 765 45.92 -9.03 8.60
N SER A 766 47.20 -9.08 8.97
CA SER A 766 47.65 -8.78 10.33
C SER A 766 47.67 -7.27 10.55
N LEU A 767 47.04 -6.81 11.62
CA LEU A 767 46.95 -5.40 12.00
C LEU A 767 48.06 -5.02 12.99
N SER A 768 48.54 -3.78 12.92
CA SER A 768 49.46 -3.24 13.93
C SER A 768 48.75 -3.04 15.28
N ARG A 769 49.48 -3.24 16.39
CA ARG A 769 48.96 -3.08 17.76
C ARG A 769 48.48 -1.64 17.97
N ASN A 770 47.16 -1.43 17.92
CA ASN A 770 46.35 -0.22 18.19
C ASN A 770 45.38 0.19 17.06
N HIS A 771 45.22 -0.60 15.99
CA HIS A 771 44.26 -0.25 14.93
C HIS A 771 42.81 -0.57 15.35
N LEU A 772 41.95 0.46 15.44
CA LEU A 772 40.52 0.31 15.68
C LEU A 772 39.84 -0.03 14.35
N VAL A 773 39.40 -1.27 14.19
CA VAL A 773 38.65 -1.73 13.03
C VAL A 773 37.21 -1.24 13.14
N ALA A 774 36.71 -0.54 12.12
CA ALA A 774 35.28 -0.20 12.05
C ALA A 774 34.47 -1.51 11.96
N PRO A 775 33.41 -1.68 12.76
CA PRO A 775 32.60 -2.89 12.72
C PRO A 775 32.00 -3.07 11.32
N LYS A 776 32.11 -4.29 10.77
CA LYS A 776 31.52 -4.61 9.47
C LYS A 776 30.00 -4.43 9.54
N PRO A 777 29.35 -3.91 8.48
CA PRO A 777 27.91 -3.95 8.37
C PRO A 777 27.44 -5.41 8.48
N VAL A 778 26.35 -5.65 9.21
CA VAL A 778 25.68 -6.95 9.18
C VAL A 778 25.24 -7.19 7.74
N THR A 779 25.56 -8.37 7.20
CA THR A 779 25.21 -8.78 5.83
C THR A 779 24.39 -10.07 5.79
N ARG A 780 24.25 -10.75 6.93
CA ARG A 780 23.40 -11.94 7.12
C ARG A 780 22.85 -12.01 8.55
N GLU A 781 21.80 -12.81 8.73
CA GLU A 781 21.26 -13.13 10.06
C GLU A 781 22.30 -13.94 10.85
N GLU A 782 22.61 -13.53 12.09
CA GLU A 782 23.42 -14.32 13.02
C GLU A 782 22.55 -15.39 13.66
N ILE A 783 22.61 -16.59 13.10
CA ILE A 783 21.81 -17.73 13.56
C ILE A 783 22.58 -18.41 14.70
N GLY A 784 22.21 -18.13 15.95
CA GLY A 784 22.66 -18.91 17.10
C GLY A 784 22.22 -20.37 17.01
N THR A 785 22.82 -21.26 17.79
CA THR A 785 22.34 -22.65 17.91
C THR A 785 21.21 -22.72 18.92
N PRO A 786 20.00 -23.21 18.56
CA PRO A 786 18.89 -23.31 19.49
C PRO A 786 19.08 -24.48 20.47
N VAL A 787 18.76 -24.25 21.73
CA VAL A 787 18.74 -25.27 22.79
C VAL A 787 17.36 -25.30 23.42
N PHE A 788 16.70 -26.44 23.35
CA PHE A 788 15.33 -26.62 23.83
C PHE A 788 15.29 -27.18 25.25
N LYS A 789 14.33 -26.72 26.05
CA LYS A 789 14.02 -27.24 27.39
C LYS A 789 12.53 -27.56 27.50
N GLN A 790 12.19 -28.60 28.27
CA GLN A 790 10.80 -28.86 28.63
C GLN A 790 10.36 -27.85 29.70
N LYS A 791 9.22 -27.21 29.47
CA LYS A 791 8.61 -26.30 30.45
C LYS A 791 8.15 -27.14 31.65
N GLU A 792 8.72 -26.90 32.85
CA GLU A 792 8.32 -27.63 34.05
C GLU A 792 6.82 -27.45 34.31
N ARG A 793 6.04 -28.53 34.19
CA ARG A 793 4.65 -28.53 34.65
C ARG A 793 4.65 -28.44 36.17
N LYS A 794 4.45 -27.23 36.72
CA LYS A 794 4.04 -27.08 38.13
C LYS A 794 2.80 -27.95 38.36
N LYS A 795 2.93 -29.00 39.18
CA LYS A 795 1.78 -29.73 39.75
C LYS A 795 0.96 -28.73 40.56
N VAL A 796 -0.12 -28.23 39.96
CA VAL A 796 -1.14 -27.49 40.70
C VAL A 796 -2.11 -28.53 41.25
N SER A 797 -2.14 -28.66 42.58
CA SER A 797 -3.16 -29.41 43.30
C SER A 797 -4.54 -28.86 42.98
N SER A 798 -5.47 -29.78 42.78
CA SER A 798 -6.88 -29.52 42.48
C SER A 798 -7.56 -28.67 43.54
N GLU A 799 -7.90 -27.43 43.19
CA GLU A 799 -9.09 -26.74 43.70
C GLU A 799 -9.55 -25.73 42.64
N ALA A 800 -10.86 -25.73 42.41
CA ALA A 800 -11.48 -25.30 41.17
C ALA A 800 -11.58 -23.77 41.01
N SER A 801 -11.18 -23.34 39.81
CA SER A 801 -11.74 -22.26 38.97
C SER A 801 -12.24 -20.97 39.63
N GLU A 802 -11.51 -19.88 39.41
CA GLU A 802 -12.11 -18.69 38.81
C GLU A 802 -11.06 -17.82 38.09
N LYS A 803 -11.46 -17.34 36.91
CA LYS A 803 -10.64 -16.69 35.88
C LYS A 803 -9.84 -15.50 36.42
N LYS A 804 -8.51 -15.53 36.26
CA LYS A 804 -7.65 -14.34 36.34
C LYS A 804 -6.75 -14.23 35.11
N ILE A 805 -7.05 -13.20 34.33
CA ILE A 805 -6.24 -12.62 33.27
C ILE A 805 -5.09 -11.87 33.96
N TYR A 806 -3.84 -12.25 33.68
CA TYR A 806 -2.66 -11.43 33.97
C TYR A 806 -1.99 -11.01 32.65
N PRO A 807 -1.66 -9.72 32.48
CA PRO A 807 -0.96 -9.24 31.30
C PRO A 807 0.53 -9.63 31.33
N MET A 808 1.05 -9.95 30.15
CA MET A 808 2.44 -10.32 29.91
C MET A 808 3.39 -9.14 30.21
N SER A 809 4.42 -9.43 31.01
CA SER A 809 5.60 -8.61 31.19
C SER A 809 6.49 -8.69 29.96
N PHE A 810 6.79 -7.56 29.32
CA PHE A 810 7.91 -7.43 28.40
C PHE A 810 9.18 -7.18 29.23
N SER A 811 10.09 -8.15 29.22
CA SER A 811 11.49 -7.94 29.58
C SER A 811 12.32 -8.22 28.35
N HIS A 812 13.05 -7.23 27.85
CA HIS A 812 14.51 -7.29 27.75
C HIS A 812 15.06 -5.94 27.30
N LYS A 813 15.93 -5.43 28.17
CA LYS A 813 16.90 -4.35 28.04
C LYS A 813 17.41 -4.11 26.61
N VAL A 814 17.25 -2.87 26.14
CA VAL A 814 18.05 -2.29 25.05
C VAL A 814 19.27 -1.63 25.68
N ILE A 815 20.47 -2.03 25.27
CA ILE A 815 21.70 -1.27 25.51
C ILE A 815 21.86 -0.32 24.31
N LEU A 816 21.66 0.98 24.52
CA LEU A 816 21.91 2.02 23.52
C LEU A 816 23.40 2.39 23.51
N PRO A 817 24.11 2.37 22.36
CA PRO A 817 25.38 3.06 22.21
C PRO A 817 25.12 4.57 22.20
N THR A 818 25.92 5.27 23.00
CA THR A 818 25.97 6.73 23.12
C THR A 818 26.10 7.43 21.75
N LEU A 819 25.05 8.12 21.32
CA LEU A 819 25.14 9.23 20.39
C LEU A 819 24.79 10.51 21.15
N THR A 820 25.81 11.34 21.34
CA THR A 820 25.74 12.67 21.92
C THR A 820 24.80 13.54 21.09
N PRO A 821 23.70 14.09 21.65
CA PRO A 821 22.88 15.06 20.94
C PRO A 821 23.56 16.44 20.92
N PRO A 822 23.25 17.29 19.90
CA PRO A 822 23.82 18.63 19.80
C PRO A 822 23.42 19.50 20.99
N SER A 823 24.36 20.38 21.33
CA SER A 823 24.37 21.32 22.43
C SER A 823 23.19 22.29 22.47
N LYS A 824 22.46 22.30 23.59
CA LYS A 824 22.00 23.51 24.33
C LYS A 824 21.15 23.11 25.55
N ILE A 825 21.79 22.74 26.66
CA ILE A 825 21.27 22.95 28.02
C ILE A 825 22.47 23.36 28.88
N GLU A 826 22.70 24.66 29.00
CA GLU A 826 23.57 25.23 30.02
C GLU A 826 22.78 25.51 31.30
N ARG A 827 23.40 25.14 32.43
CA ARG A 827 23.23 25.54 33.84
C ARG A 827 22.42 24.68 34.84
N VAL A 828 23.22 24.01 35.67
CA VAL A 828 23.25 23.94 37.16
C VAL A 828 22.09 23.22 37.88
N VAL A 829 22.33 21.99 38.35
CA VAL A 829 22.77 21.67 39.74
C VAL A 829 23.64 20.39 39.67
N SER A 830 24.89 20.47 40.12
CA SER A 830 25.80 19.32 40.20
C SER A 830 25.47 18.47 41.42
N LEU A 831 24.81 17.32 41.23
CA LEU A 831 24.76 16.27 42.25
C LEU A 831 26.13 15.60 42.35
N SER A 832 26.57 15.35 43.59
CA SER A 832 27.83 14.66 43.86
C SER A 832 27.79 13.23 43.31
N SER A 833 28.94 12.70 42.87
CA SER A 833 29.05 11.33 42.34
C SER A 833 28.72 10.25 43.38
N GLN A 834 28.68 10.58 44.67
CA GLN A 834 28.29 9.64 45.74
C GLN A 834 26.77 9.44 45.83
N ASP A 835 25.95 10.43 45.51
CA ASP A 835 24.48 10.33 45.61
C ASP A 835 23.86 9.49 44.49
N LYS A 836 24.56 9.37 43.34
CA LYS A 836 24.11 8.56 42.19
C LYS A 836 24.22 7.04 42.41
N ASN A 837 25.04 6.59 43.35
CA ASN A 837 25.36 5.16 43.51
C ASN A 837 24.41 4.39 44.44
N ASN A 838 23.39 5.03 45.03
CA ASN A 838 22.51 4.40 46.04
C ASN A 838 21.03 4.27 45.64
N LEU A 839 20.63 4.66 44.43
CA LEU A 839 19.25 4.52 43.94
C LEU A 839 19.25 3.95 42.52
N ASP A 840 19.25 2.62 42.38
CA ASP A 840 19.09 1.89 41.10
C ASP A 840 17.67 2.02 40.49
N SER A 841 16.89 3.04 40.87
CA SER A 841 15.49 3.19 40.47
C SER A 841 15.32 4.19 39.32
N ILE A 842 14.74 3.72 38.20
CA ILE A 842 14.34 4.57 37.06
C ILE A 842 13.13 5.46 37.42
N ALA A 843 12.42 5.16 38.51
CA ALA A 843 11.18 5.82 38.88
C ALA A 843 11.33 7.01 39.84
N ILE A 844 12.42 7.08 40.61
CA ILE A 844 12.66 8.16 41.57
C ILE A 844 13.80 9.04 41.08
N VAL A 845 13.49 10.31 40.89
CA VAL A 845 14.45 11.33 40.49
C VAL A 845 14.70 12.27 41.68
N PRO A 846 15.90 12.30 42.27
CA PRO A 846 16.21 13.27 43.32
C PRO A 846 16.24 14.69 42.70
N LEU A 847 15.22 15.49 42.99
CA LEU A 847 15.13 16.88 42.53
C LEU A 847 15.85 17.81 43.52
N LYS A 848 15.87 17.43 44.79
CA LYS A 848 16.60 18.07 45.88
C LYS A 848 16.94 17.02 46.92
N SER A 849 18.19 16.57 46.99
CA SER A 849 18.60 15.45 47.85
C SER A 849 19.12 15.86 49.23
N THR A 850 19.31 17.16 49.46
CA THR A 850 19.86 17.71 50.71
C THR A 850 18.76 18.25 51.61
N GLY A 851 18.94 18.13 52.93
CA GLY A 851 18.00 18.61 53.95
C GLY A 851 17.65 17.53 54.98
N HIS A 852 17.15 17.93 56.14
CA HIS A 852 16.83 17.05 57.26
C HIS A 852 15.33 16.94 57.56
N LYS A 853 14.48 17.72 56.89
CA LYS A 853 13.01 17.65 57.01
C LYS A 853 12.45 16.43 56.27
N ILE A 854 11.18 16.11 56.54
CA ILE A 854 10.49 14.97 55.92
C ILE A 854 10.53 15.09 54.39
N PRO A 855 11.02 14.06 53.66
CA PRO A 855 11.09 14.08 52.21
C PRO A 855 9.72 14.23 51.54
N PHE A 856 9.63 15.11 50.53
CA PHE A 856 8.43 15.28 49.71
C PHE A 856 8.52 14.47 48.42
N PHE A 857 7.61 13.51 48.25
CA PHE A 857 7.49 12.72 47.03
C PHE A 857 6.45 13.34 46.10
N TYR A 858 6.88 13.81 44.93
CA TYR A 858 6.04 14.55 43.99
C TYR A 858 5.79 13.76 42.70
N VAL A 859 4.53 13.45 42.41
CA VAL A 859 4.12 12.58 41.31
C VAL A 859 3.87 13.37 40.01
N HIS A 860 4.41 12.85 38.90
CA HIS A 860 4.29 13.43 37.55
C HIS A 860 2.84 13.66 37.08
N GLY A 861 2.68 14.55 36.10
CA GLY A 861 1.42 14.77 35.37
C GLY A 861 1.18 13.74 34.26
N VAL A 862 0.11 13.91 33.48
CA VAL A 862 -0.35 12.92 32.48
C VAL A 862 0.67 12.56 31.38
N THR A 863 1.65 13.42 31.09
CA THR A 863 2.69 13.15 30.10
C THR A 863 3.73 12.14 30.56
N GLY A 864 3.79 11.84 31.86
CA GLY A 864 4.64 10.81 32.46
C GLY A 864 6.12 11.16 32.59
N ASP A 865 6.59 12.15 31.84
CA ASP A 865 7.82 12.86 32.17
C ASP A 865 7.56 13.86 33.29
N HIS A 866 8.60 14.10 34.09
CA HIS A 866 8.74 15.40 34.70
C HIS A 866 9.12 16.33 33.55
N PRO A 867 8.24 17.24 33.09
CA PRO A 867 8.48 17.99 31.87
C PRO A 867 9.84 18.68 32.00
N ASN A 868 10.67 18.56 30.95
CA ASN A 868 11.99 19.14 30.82
C ASN A 868 12.26 20.35 31.76
N VAL A 869 12.91 20.05 32.87
CA VAL A 869 13.65 20.92 33.81
C VAL A 869 12.82 21.93 34.63
N THR A 870 12.76 21.69 35.94
CA THR A 870 12.27 22.56 37.04
C THR A 870 10.79 22.96 36.98
N LEU A 871 9.96 22.33 37.82
CA LEU A 871 8.80 23.01 38.38
C LEU A 871 9.38 24.19 39.15
N ASP A 872 9.17 25.42 38.69
CA ASP A 872 9.83 26.59 39.28
C ASP A 872 9.55 26.68 40.79
N PHE A 873 8.42 26.13 41.25
CA PHE A 873 8.02 26.14 42.66
C PHE A 873 9.02 25.38 43.54
N ILE A 874 9.71 24.36 43.02
CA ILE A 874 10.72 23.59 43.75
C ILE A 874 11.87 24.50 44.22
N LYS A 875 12.21 25.54 43.45
CA LYS A 875 13.25 26.52 43.81
C LYS A 875 12.91 27.28 45.10
N TYR A 876 11.62 27.41 45.40
CA TYR A 876 11.07 28.19 46.50
C TYR A 876 10.57 27.33 47.67
N ILE A 877 10.55 26.00 47.55
CA ILE A 877 10.31 25.09 48.69
C ILE A 877 11.50 25.12 49.64
N ASP A 878 11.22 25.05 50.95
CA ASP A 878 12.21 25.10 52.04
C ASP A 878 13.52 24.36 51.71
N PRO A 879 14.70 25.04 51.72
CA PRO A 879 16.03 24.46 51.44
C PRO A 879 16.33 23.18 52.22
N GLU A 880 15.80 23.03 53.44
CA GLU A 880 16.04 21.89 54.33
C GLU A 880 15.09 20.71 54.07
N ARG A 881 14.19 20.80 53.08
CA ARG A 881 13.29 19.71 52.67
C ARG A 881 13.82 18.99 51.42
N PRO A 882 14.16 17.69 51.52
CA PRO A 882 14.42 16.84 50.36
C PRO A 882 13.17 16.64 49.49
N ILE A 883 13.33 16.61 48.17
CA ILE A 883 12.26 16.42 47.19
C ILE A 883 12.65 15.36 46.16
N TYR A 884 11.77 14.39 45.99
CA TYR A 884 11.92 13.27 45.06
C TYR A 884 10.76 13.27 44.06
N GLY A 885 11.07 13.42 42.78
CA GLY A 885 10.10 13.33 41.69
C GLY A 885 9.84 11.88 41.29
N MET A 886 8.58 11.50 41.11
CA MET A 886 8.21 10.19 40.58
C MET A 886 8.07 10.28 39.06
N GLN A 887 8.86 9.50 38.32
CA GLN A 887 8.88 9.44 36.86
C GLN A 887 8.14 8.19 36.36
N ALA A 888 7.38 8.30 35.26
CA ALA A 888 6.55 7.20 34.76
C ALA A 888 7.40 6.06 34.19
N LEU A 889 7.07 4.82 34.56
CA LEU A 889 7.69 3.63 34.00
C LEU A 889 7.41 3.55 32.50
N GLY A 890 8.44 3.50 31.66
CA GLY A 890 8.32 3.43 30.20
C GLY A 890 8.49 4.76 29.47
N ILE A 891 8.71 5.87 30.19
CA ILE A 891 9.00 7.18 29.57
C ILE A 891 10.37 7.21 28.88
N ASN A 892 11.28 6.31 29.26
CA ASN A 892 12.58 6.12 28.62
C ASN A 892 12.50 5.14 27.42
N GLY A 893 11.31 4.63 27.10
CA GLY A 893 11.08 3.72 25.96
C GLY A 893 11.46 2.26 26.21
N GLU A 894 12.03 1.93 27.38
CA GLU A 894 12.53 0.58 27.68
C GLU A 894 11.44 -0.34 28.26
N ASN A 895 10.43 0.22 28.91
CA ASN A 895 9.36 -0.52 29.58
C ASN A 895 7.98 -0.11 29.03
N SER A 896 7.01 -1.02 29.09
CA SER A 896 5.63 -0.67 28.79
C SER A 896 5.01 0.12 29.94
N PRO A 897 4.32 1.25 29.68
CA PRO A 897 3.64 2.01 30.72
C PRO A 897 2.46 1.24 31.30
N TYR A 898 2.24 1.41 32.61
CA TYR A 898 1.04 0.90 33.25
C TYR A 898 -0.21 1.64 32.75
N THR A 899 -1.33 0.92 32.64
CA THR A 899 -2.60 1.47 32.17
C THR A 899 -3.68 1.48 33.26
N LYS A 900 -3.29 1.40 34.53
CA LYS A 900 -4.15 1.49 35.72
C LYS A 900 -3.44 2.27 36.83
N ILE A 901 -4.14 3.19 37.48
CA ILE A 901 -3.55 4.01 38.56
C ILE A 901 -3.12 3.14 39.74
N GLU A 902 -3.83 2.06 40.02
CA GLU A 902 -3.55 1.14 41.12
C GLU A 902 -2.22 0.39 40.93
N ASP A 903 -1.86 0.08 39.68
CA ASP A 903 -0.58 -0.56 39.32
C ASP A 903 0.57 0.45 39.39
N ILE A 904 0.34 1.69 38.92
CA ILE A 904 1.29 2.80 39.06
C ILE A 904 1.57 3.07 40.54
N ALA A 905 0.54 3.17 41.37
CA ALA A 905 0.67 3.41 42.80
C ALA A 905 1.42 2.28 43.52
N ASN A 906 1.14 1.01 43.19
CA ASN A 906 1.87 -0.13 43.76
C ASN A 906 3.37 -0.04 43.47
N TYR A 907 3.72 0.27 42.22
CA TYR A 907 5.10 0.46 41.82
C TYR A 907 5.74 1.63 42.59
N TYR A 908 5.07 2.77 42.66
CA TYR A 908 5.57 3.94 43.38
C TYR A 908 5.72 3.74 44.88
N ILE A 909 4.84 2.98 45.53
CA ILE A 909 5.01 2.61 46.94
C ILE A 909 6.31 1.83 47.14
N GLN A 910 6.60 0.84 46.29
CA GLN A 910 7.82 0.04 46.39
C GLN A 910 9.07 0.90 46.25
N GLU A 911 9.03 1.88 45.34
CA GLU A 911 10.16 2.79 45.13
C GLU A 911 10.31 3.80 46.28
N ILE A 912 9.21 4.40 46.74
CA ILE A 912 9.22 5.34 47.89
C ILE A 912 9.77 4.65 49.15
N GLN A 913 9.41 3.38 49.37
CA GLN A 913 9.86 2.61 50.52
C GLN A 913 11.36 2.26 50.49
N LYS A 914 12.02 2.36 49.33
CA LYS A 914 13.49 2.29 49.24
C LYS A 914 14.17 3.52 49.82
N VAL A 915 13.51 4.68 49.77
CA VAL A 915 14.01 5.96 50.30
C VAL A 915 13.61 6.13 51.77
N VAL A 916 12.32 5.91 52.08
CA VAL A 916 11.77 6.03 53.44
C VAL A 916 11.05 4.72 53.78
N SER A 917 11.69 3.86 54.56
CA SER A 917 11.18 2.52 54.86
C SER A 917 9.94 2.50 55.76
N LYS A 918 9.71 3.56 56.54
CA LYS A 918 8.53 3.75 57.39
C LYS A 918 8.18 5.23 57.48
N GLY A 919 6.88 5.55 57.44
CA GLY A 919 6.37 6.92 57.50
C GLY A 919 6.74 7.68 58.79
N PRO A 920 6.44 8.98 58.86
CA PRO A 920 5.43 9.68 58.05
C PRO A 920 5.84 9.93 56.59
N TYR A 921 4.91 9.67 55.65
CA TYR A 921 5.08 9.93 54.22
C TYR A 921 4.43 11.24 53.80
N LEU A 922 5.19 12.14 53.16
CA LEU A 922 4.67 13.34 52.52
C LEU A 922 4.60 13.15 51.00
N ILE A 923 3.39 13.13 50.45
CA ILE A 923 3.14 12.80 49.03
C ILE A 923 2.25 13.86 48.39
N GLY A 924 2.54 14.19 47.14
CA GLY A 924 1.72 15.10 46.35
C GLY A 924 1.89 14.89 44.85
N GLY A 925 1.13 15.63 44.05
CA GLY A 925 1.25 15.56 42.60
C GLY A 925 0.37 16.56 41.87
N VAL A 926 0.65 16.75 40.59
CA VAL A 926 -0.07 17.67 39.70
C VAL A 926 -0.94 16.92 38.69
N CYS A 927 -2.11 17.46 38.38
CA CYS A 927 -2.99 16.89 37.36
C CYS A 927 -3.30 15.41 37.69
N MET A 928 -3.02 14.47 36.78
CA MET A 928 -3.12 13.03 37.04
C MET A 928 -2.30 12.56 38.25
N GLY A 929 -1.15 13.20 38.52
CA GLY A 929 -0.27 12.87 39.64
C GLY A 929 -0.95 12.99 40.99
N GLY A 930 -1.90 13.92 41.16
CA GLY A 930 -2.70 14.00 42.38
C GLY A 930 -3.63 12.80 42.57
N SER A 931 -4.15 12.22 41.48
CA SER A 931 -4.97 11.00 41.55
C SER A 931 -4.13 9.77 41.92
N ILE A 932 -2.91 9.70 41.40
CA ILE A 932 -1.94 8.66 41.77
C ILE A 932 -1.51 8.82 43.24
N ALA A 933 -1.19 10.04 43.68
CA ALA A 933 -0.85 10.35 45.06
C ALA A 933 -1.96 9.94 46.03
N PHE A 934 -3.22 10.18 45.67
CA PHE A 934 -4.39 9.72 46.42
C PHE A 934 -4.46 8.19 46.54
N GLU A 935 -4.19 7.46 45.46
CA GLU A 935 -4.14 5.98 45.50
C GLU A 935 -2.97 5.44 46.33
N ILE A 936 -1.79 6.06 46.23
CA ILE A 936 -0.63 5.72 47.06
C ILE A 936 -0.99 5.83 48.54
N ALA A 937 -1.59 6.96 48.93
CA ALA A 937 -1.96 7.23 50.30
C ALA A 937 -3.02 6.26 50.85
N GLN A 938 -4.09 5.99 50.09
CA GLN A 938 -5.09 4.99 50.47
C GLN A 938 -4.45 3.62 50.74
N LYS A 939 -3.55 3.18 49.85
CA LYS A 939 -2.86 1.90 50.02
C LYS A 939 -1.91 1.91 51.21
N MET A 940 -1.11 2.96 51.39
CA MET A 940 -0.17 3.07 52.51
C MET A 940 -0.89 3.12 53.86
N THR A 941 -1.94 3.94 54.00
CA THR A 941 -2.75 4.02 55.23
C THR A 941 -3.46 2.70 55.53
N LYS A 942 -3.99 2.01 54.51
CA LYS A 942 -4.58 0.66 54.67
C LYS A 942 -3.58 -0.38 55.19
N HIS A 943 -2.29 -0.19 54.91
CA HIS A 943 -1.20 -1.04 55.42
C HIS A 943 -0.57 -0.48 56.71
N GLY A 944 -1.25 0.43 57.41
CA GLY A 944 -0.85 0.95 58.72
C GLY A 944 0.33 1.93 58.68
N GLN A 945 0.64 2.50 57.51
CA GLN A 945 1.64 3.56 57.39
C GLN A 945 1.01 4.91 57.68
N GLU A 946 1.79 5.80 58.30
CA GLU A 946 1.38 7.19 58.51
C GLU A 946 1.64 8.01 57.24
N VAL A 947 0.59 8.63 56.69
CA VAL A 947 0.65 9.50 55.51
C VAL A 947 0.15 10.88 55.93
N LEU A 948 1.02 11.89 55.75
CA LEU A 948 0.69 13.29 56.00
C LEU A 948 -0.35 13.79 54.98
N PRO A 949 -0.96 14.99 55.18
CA PRO A 949 -1.93 15.49 54.23
C PRO A 949 -1.39 15.53 52.79
N ILE A 950 -2.17 14.99 51.85
CA ILE A 950 -1.75 14.85 50.45
C ILE A 950 -1.87 16.21 49.76
N MET A 951 -0.83 16.62 49.05
CA MET A 951 -0.79 17.86 48.29
C MET A 951 -1.23 17.62 46.84
N MET A 952 -2.43 18.07 46.48
CA MET A 952 -2.96 17.93 45.13
C MET A 952 -2.97 19.28 44.41
N VAL A 953 -2.27 19.37 43.28
CA VAL A 953 -2.22 20.59 42.47
C VAL A 953 -3.05 20.37 41.20
N ASP A 954 -4.09 21.19 41.04
CA ASP A 954 -4.95 21.27 39.87
C ASP A 954 -5.33 19.89 39.26
N SER A 955 -5.75 18.97 40.14
CA SER A 955 -6.03 17.58 39.78
C SER A 955 -7.47 17.41 39.25
N PRO A 956 -7.70 16.61 38.21
CA PRO A 956 -9.03 16.44 37.63
C PRO A 956 -9.99 15.77 38.63
N LYS A 957 -11.30 15.82 38.34
CA LYS A 957 -12.31 15.19 39.20
C LYS A 957 -12.09 13.67 39.34
N PRO A 958 -12.42 13.07 40.50
CA PRO A 958 -12.12 11.67 40.79
C PRO A 958 -12.89 10.65 39.93
N PHE A 959 -14.03 11.05 39.35
CA PHE A 959 -14.86 10.20 38.49
C PHE A 959 -14.96 10.82 37.10
N LEU A 960 -14.07 10.43 36.20
CA LEU A 960 -14.08 10.88 34.80
C LEU A 960 -15.04 10.04 33.97
N LEU A 961 -15.89 10.71 33.18
CA LEU A 961 -16.67 10.11 32.11
C LEU A 961 -15.87 10.16 30.80
N GLU A 962 -16.24 9.35 29.83
CA GLU A 962 -15.58 9.28 28.50
C GLU A 962 -15.50 10.65 27.81
N LYS A 963 -16.53 11.50 27.97
CA LYS A 963 -16.53 12.89 27.49
C LYS A 963 -15.51 13.80 28.18
N ASP A 964 -15.19 13.53 29.44
CA ASP A 964 -14.21 14.30 30.21
C ASP A 964 -12.78 13.93 29.80
N ILE A 965 -12.58 12.70 29.31
CA ILE A 965 -11.30 12.21 28.78
C ILE A 965 -10.97 12.87 27.44
N GLY A 966 -11.94 12.96 26.54
CA GLY A 966 -11.79 13.71 25.28
C GLY A 966 -11.41 15.17 25.55
N PHE A 967 -12.15 15.82 26.45
CA PHE A 967 -11.88 17.21 26.82
C PHE A 967 -10.49 17.45 27.46
N LEU A 968 -10.04 16.54 28.33
CA LEU A 968 -8.69 16.61 28.93
C LEU A 968 -7.61 16.52 27.84
N ALA A 969 -7.85 15.69 26.82
CA ALA A 969 -6.96 15.57 25.68
C ALA A 969 -6.90 16.85 24.84
N ASP A 970 -8.03 17.53 24.69
CA ASP A 970 -8.15 18.77 23.91
C ASP A 970 -7.50 19.96 24.60
N THR A 971 -7.62 20.02 25.92
CA THR A 971 -7.03 21.10 26.75
C THR A 971 -5.50 21.04 26.71
N ILE A 972 -4.92 19.84 26.82
CA ILE A 972 -3.46 19.61 26.71
C ILE A 972 -2.97 19.94 25.29
N SER A 973 -3.86 19.74 24.33
CA SER A 973 -3.59 19.95 22.92
C SER A 973 -3.56 21.43 22.51
N GLN A 974 -4.55 22.21 22.96
CA GLN A 974 -4.65 23.64 22.64
C GLN A 974 -3.53 24.47 23.31
N GLN A 975 -2.82 23.87 24.27
CA GLN A 975 -1.68 24.45 25.00
C GLN A 975 -0.34 24.43 24.23
N GLY A 976 -0.33 23.95 22.98
CA GLY A 976 0.85 24.03 22.10
C GLY A 976 2.03 23.12 22.51
N LYS A 977 1.86 22.27 23.53
CA LYS A 977 2.85 21.24 23.90
C LYS A 977 2.61 19.89 23.21
N PHE A 978 1.38 19.61 22.77
CA PHE A 978 1.01 18.48 21.91
C PHE A 978 -0.11 18.95 20.95
N PRO A 979 -0.19 18.53 19.69
CA PRO A 979 -1.34 18.84 18.83
C PRO A 979 -2.58 17.95 19.17
N PRO A 980 -3.82 18.38 18.83
CA PRO A 980 -5.06 17.64 19.13
C PRO A 980 -5.09 16.16 18.72
N PRO A 981 -5.79 15.27 19.46
CA PRO A 981 -5.96 13.85 19.12
C PRO A 981 -6.51 13.58 17.72
N TRP A 982 -7.21 14.55 17.12
CA TRP A 982 -7.78 14.47 15.77
C TRP A 982 -6.99 15.27 14.71
N THR A 983 -5.89 15.92 15.07
CA THR A 983 -4.96 16.57 14.11
C THR A 983 -3.75 15.69 13.78
N TYR A 984 -3.74 14.43 14.21
CA TYR A 984 -2.71 13.48 13.80
C TYR A 984 -2.94 13.02 12.36
N ASP A 985 -2.57 13.90 11.43
CA ASP A 985 -2.29 13.55 10.03
C ASP A 985 -1.07 14.32 9.49
N THR A 986 -0.09 14.63 10.35
CA THR A 986 1.21 15.12 9.90
C THR A 986 2.33 14.27 10.50
N GLU A 987 2.96 13.48 9.63
CA GLU A 987 4.17 12.67 9.87
C GLU A 987 5.33 13.47 10.50
N GLU A 988 5.28 14.80 10.43
CA GLU A 988 6.37 15.73 10.78
C GLU A 988 6.66 15.84 12.29
N TYR A 989 5.67 15.62 13.17
CA TYR A 989 5.88 15.74 14.64
C TYR A 989 6.42 14.43 15.28
N LEU A 990 6.21 13.28 14.65
CA LEU A 990 6.57 11.94 15.14
C LEU A 990 7.99 11.50 14.75
N LEU A 991 8.78 12.39 14.12
CA LEU A 991 10.11 12.08 13.61
C LEU A 991 11.18 11.88 14.70
N SER A 992 10.88 12.12 15.98
CA SER A 992 11.79 11.81 17.09
C SER A 992 11.24 10.68 17.99
N VAL A 993 12.13 9.73 18.35
CA VAL A 993 11.84 8.61 19.27
C VAL A 993 11.32 9.12 20.63
N GLU A 994 11.77 10.30 21.04
CA GLU A 994 11.35 10.96 22.28
C GLU A 994 9.86 11.38 22.24
N ASN A 995 9.39 11.93 21.11
CA ASN A 995 7.98 12.34 20.94
C ASN A 995 7.04 11.14 20.85
N LEU A 996 7.47 10.06 20.19
CA LEU A 996 6.71 8.80 20.12
C LEU A 996 6.55 8.16 21.51
N THR A 997 7.58 8.20 22.33
CA THR A 997 7.55 7.63 23.68
C THR A 997 6.65 8.44 24.62
N ARG A 998 6.76 9.78 24.58
CA ARG A 998 5.84 10.67 25.31
C ARG A 998 4.38 10.48 24.88
N PHE A 999 4.12 10.29 23.60
CA PHE A 999 2.76 10.05 23.10
C PHE A 999 2.19 8.70 23.56
N ARG A 1000 3.00 7.63 23.53
CA ARG A 1000 2.61 6.32 24.10
C ARG A 1000 2.32 6.42 25.59
N MET A 1001 3.15 7.15 26.33
CA MET A 1001 2.96 7.38 27.76
C MET A 1001 1.67 8.14 28.03
N TRP A 1002 1.44 9.24 27.32
CA TRP A 1002 0.23 10.03 27.42
C TRP A 1002 -1.03 9.19 27.19
N LYS A 1003 -1.06 8.36 26.12
CA LYS A 1003 -2.18 7.43 25.85
C LYS A 1003 -2.42 6.44 27.00
N ALA A 1004 -1.34 5.86 27.55
CA ALA A 1004 -1.44 4.90 28.65
C ALA A 1004 -1.97 5.56 29.94
N ASN A 1005 -1.49 6.76 30.24
CA ASN A 1005 -1.89 7.55 31.40
C ASN A 1005 -3.34 8.04 31.32
N ILE A 1006 -3.78 8.50 30.14
CA ILE A 1006 -5.20 8.83 29.89
C ILE A 1006 -6.09 7.60 30.11
N LYS A 1007 -5.66 6.43 29.61
CA LYS A 1007 -6.38 5.16 29.83
C LYS A 1007 -6.39 4.75 31.31
N ALA A 1008 -5.30 4.96 32.04
CA ALA A 1008 -5.23 4.67 33.47
C ALA A 1008 -6.17 5.57 34.27
N LEU A 1009 -6.18 6.87 33.97
CA LEU A 1009 -7.02 7.86 34.63
C LEU A 1009 -8.52 7.61 34.35
N GLY A 1010 -8.88 7.25 33.12
CA GLY A 1010 -10.28 6.92 32.76
C GLY A 1010 -10.82 5.64 33.41
N ASN A 1011 -9.95 4.72 33.81
CA ASN A 1011 -10.36 3.45 34.45
C ASN A 1011 -10.31 3.50 35.98
N TYR A 1012 -9.79 4.58 36.56
CA TYR A 1012 -9.56 4.67 37.99
C TYR A 1012 -10.85 4.93 38.78
N LYS A 1013 -11.03 4.20 39.89
CA LYS A 1013 -12.18 4.32 40.78
C LYS A 1013 -11.71 4.48 42.23
N PRO A 1014 -11.44 5.72 42.69
CA PRO A 1014 -10.92 5.97 44.03
C PRO A 1014 -11.91 5.50 45.11
N GLN A 1015 -11.39 5.06 46.25
CA GLN A 1015 -12.17 4.70 47.44
C GLN A 1015 -12.13 5.84 48.47
N LEU A 1016 -12.84 5.66 49.58
CA LEU A 1016 -12.78 6.58 50.72
C LEU A 1016 -11.40 6.55 51.36
N TYR A 1017 -10.86 7.73 51.66
CA TYR A 1017 -9.58 7.93 52.29
C TYR A 1017 -9.74 8.64 53.64
N ASP A 1018 -9.25 8.02 54.71
CA ASP A 1018 -9.40 8.58 56.07
C ASP A 1018 -8.46 9.75 56.37
N GLY A 1019 -7.49 10.03 55.49
CA GLY A 1019 -6.55 11.14 55.64
C GLY A 1019 -7.07 12.47 55.10
N LYS A 1020 -6.21 13.49 55.16
CA LYS A 1020 -6.51 14.87 54.75
C LYS A 1020 -5.97 15.16 53.34
N ILE A 1021 -6.69 15.97 52.55
CA ILE A 1021 -6.18 16.58 51.31
C ILE A 1021 -6.00 18.09 51.52
N ILE A 1022 -4.88 18.61 50.98
CA ILE A 1022 -4.66 20.03 50.75
C ILE A 1022 -4.60 20.24 49.24
N TYR A 1023 -5.57 20.98 48.71
CA TYR A 1023 -5.81 21.13 47.29
C TYR A 1023 -5.48 22.55 46.82
N PHE A 1024 -4.58 22.66 45.84
CA PHE A 1024 -4.20 23.92 45.20
C PHE A 1024 -4.88 24.03 43.83
N SER A 1025 -5.78 24.99 43.68
CA SER A 1025 -6.56 25.20 42.44
C SER A 1025 -6.07 26.43 41.69
N ALA A 1026 -5.91 26.32 40.38
CA ALA A 1026 -5.67 27.48 39.51
C ALA A 1026 -6.93 28.38 39.42
N THR A 1027 -6.76 29.70 39.30
CA THR A 1027 -7.89 30.66 39.22
C THR A 1027 -8.38 30.94 37.80
N GLU A 1028 -7.52 30.80 36.79
CA GLU A 1028 -7.81 31.10 35.39
C GLU A 1028 -8.29 29.87 34.60
N LYS A 1029 -9.18 30.12 33.63
CA LYS A 1029 -9.79 29.08 32.78
C LYS A 1029 -9.04 28.97 31.46
N MET A 1030 -8.85 27.74 30.98
CA MET A 1030 -8.35 27.49 29.62
C MET A 1030 -9.47 27.35 28.58
N ILE A 1031 -10.68 26.90 28.97
CA ILE A 1031 -11.85 26.70 28.08
C ILE A 1031 -13.16 26.95 28.86
N GLU A 1032 -14.18 27.54 28.21
CA GLU A 1032 -15.52 27.76 28.80
C GLU A 1032 -16.24 26.44 29.14
N GLY A 1033 -16.81 26.34 30.35
CA GLY A 1033 -17.58 25.17 30.83
C GLY A 1033 -16.84 24.24 31.80
N ASN A 1034 -15.53 24.42 32.01
CA ASN A 1034 -14.68 23.47 32.73
C ASN A 1034 -14.39 23.84 34.20
N TYR A 1035 -15.42 24.20 34.98
CA TYR A 1035 -15.21 24.45 36.41
C TYR A 1035 -15.39 23.14 37.19
N PHE A 1036 -14.31 22.38 37.40
CA PHE A 1036 -14.33 21.38 38.46
C PHE A 1036 -14.19 22.12 39.78
N ASN A 1037 -15.29 22.22 40.53
CA ASN A 1037 -15.24 22.66 41.92
C ASN A 1037 -14.91 21.44 42.80
N PRO A 1038 -13.73 21.38 43.45
CA PRO A 1038 -13.33 20.24 44.27
C PRO A 1038 -14.16 20.05 45.55
N THR A 1039 -15.17 20.91 45.78
CA THR A 1039 -16.10 20.84 46.92
C THR A 1039 -17.53 20.43 46.55
N GLN A 1040 -17.85 20.21 45.27
CA GLN A 1040 -19.19 19.77 44.84
C GLN A 1040 -19.44 18.26 45.10
N PRO A 1041 -20.70 17.77 45.05
CA PRO A 1041 -20.98 16.33 45.15
C PRO A 1041 -20.19 15.53 44.09
N ASN A 1042 -19.62 14.38 44.48
CA ASN A 1042 -18.72 13.56 43.64
C ASN A 1042 -17.34 14.19 43.34
N SER A 1043 -16.82 15.01 44.25
CA SER A 1043 -15.48 15.62 44.19
C SER A 1043 -14.49 14.97 45.18
N TRP A 1044 -13.23 15.40 45.15
CA TRP A 1044 -12.21 14.94 46.12
C TRP A 1044 -12.62 15.15 47.57
N LYS A 1045 -13.32 16.24 47.90
CA LYS A 1045 -13.85 16.48 49.25
C LYS A 1045 -14.80 15.38 49.72
N SER A 1046 -15.55 14.75 48.81
CA SER A 1046 -16.48 13.66 49.15
C SER A 1046 -15.79 12.32 49.38
N LEU A 1047 -14.51 12.21 49.04
CA LEU A 1047 -13.71 10.99 49.17
C LEU A 1047 -12.77 11.01 50.37
N VAL A 1048 -12.79 12.08 51.18
CA VAL A 1048 -11.92 12.21 52.34
C VAL A 1048 -12.66 12.43 53.65
N CYS A 1049 -12.27 11.68 54.67
CA CYS A 1049 -12.81 11.82 56.03
C CYS A 1049 -11.90 12.64 56.95
N GLY A 1050 -10.59 12.70 56.68
CA GLY A 1050 -9.60 13.40 57.51
C GLY A 1050 -9.51 14.92 57.28
N GLY A 1051 -10.34 15.45 56.38
CA GLY A 1051 -10.46 16.88 56.10
C GLY A 1051 -10.02 17.28 54.69
N PHE A 1052 -10.56 18.38 54.20
CA PHE A 1052 -10.26 18.92 52.88
C PHE A 1052 -10.01 20.43 52.99
N GLU A 1053 -8.79 20.84 52.67
CA GLU A 1053 -8.35 22.24 52.66
C GLU A 1053 -8.08 22.68 51.23
N MET A 1054 -8.46 23.91 50.86
CA MET A 1054 -8.29 24.42 49.50
C MET A 1054 -7.64 25.79 49.50
N HIS A 1055 -6.65 25.95 48.65
CA HIS A 1055 -5.99 27.22 48.34
C HIS A 1055 -6.13 27.53 46.86
N GLN A 1056 -6.48 28.77 46.52
CA GLN A 1056 -6.51 29.23 45.14
C GLN A 1056 -5.20 29.96 44.81
N ILE A 1057 -4.61 29.61 43.67
CA ILE A 1057 -3.34 30.18 43.17
C ILE A 1057 -3.61 30.81 41.80
N GLU A 1058 -3.05 31.99 41.59
CA GLU A 1058 -3.18 32.73 40.34
C GLU A 1058 -2.56 31.97 39.16
N GLY A 1059 -3.16 32.11 37.97
CA GLY A 1059 -2.75 31.41 36.76
C GLY A 1059 -3.69 30.28 36.36
N ASN A 1060 -3.29 29.51 35.34
CA ASN A 1060 -4.02 28.39 34.76
C ASN A 1060 -3.29 27.06 35.02
N HIS A 1061 -3.84 25.95 34.53
CA HIS A 1061 -3.33 24.58 34.73
C HIS A 1061 -1.81 24.42 34.52
N LEU A 1062 -1.24 25.11 33.53
CA LEU A 1062 0.20 25.08 33.29
C LEU A 1062 0.92 26.20 34.05
N SER A 1063 0.42 27.43 33.96
CA SER A 1063 1.14 28.59 34.51
C SER A 1063 1.18 28.63 36.04
N ILE A 1064 0.34 27.86 36.74
CA ILE A 1064 0.42 27.67 38.21
C ILE A 1064 1.76 27.07 38.67
N LEU A 1065 2.45 26.32 37.80
CA LEU A 1065 3.70 25.63 38.11
C LEU A 1065 4.97 26.40 37.70
N PHE A 1066 4.82 27.51 36.98
CA PHE A 1066 5.92 28.32 36.43
C PHE A 1066 5.92 29.74 36.99
N ASP A 1067 7.08 30.38 36.99
CA ASP A 1067 7.21 31.76 37.46
C ASP A 1067 6.32 32.71 36.63
N PRO A 1068 5.65 33.69 37.28
CA PRO A 1068 5.80 34.08 38.69
C PRO A 1068 4.85 33.36 39.67
N ASN A 1069 3.94 32.49 39.22
CA ASN A 1069 2.93 31.89 40.10
C ASN A 1069 3.49 30.73 40.94
N ALA A 1070 4.58 30.13 40.48
CA ALA A 1070 5.25 29.04 41.16
C ALA A 1070 5.81 29.43 42.55
N GLU A 1071 6.31 30.65 42.70
CA GLU A 1071 6.72 31.21 43.99
C GLU A 1071 5.53 31.26 44.97
N LYS A 1072 4.38 31.79 44.55
CA LYS A 1072 3.14 31.83 45.35
C LYS A 1072 2.63 30.44 45.74
N LEU A 1073 2.69 29.48 44.81
CA LEU A 1073 2.35 28.09 45.08
C LEU A 1073 3.27 27.50 46.16
N ALA A 1074 4.59 27.70 46.01
CA ALA A 1074 5.57 27.20 46.97
C ALA A 1074 5.43 27.84 48.35
N GLU A 1075 5.19 29.15 48.45
CA GLU A 1075 4.92 29.84 49.70
C GLU A 1075 3.75 29.19 50.45
N LYS A 1076 2.64 28.91 49.74
CA LYS A 1076 1.47 28.25 50.33
C LYS A 1076 1.76 26.82 50.74
N ILE A 1077 2.51 26.07 49.93
CA ILE A 1077 2.95 24.72 50.28
C ILE A 1077 3.83 24.76 51.54
N ASN A 1078 4.82 25.66 51.63
CA ASN A 1078 5.68 25.81 52.80
C ASN A 1078 4.87 26.11 54.06
N ILE A 1079 3.93 27.09 54.03
CA ILE A 1079 3.05 27.42 55.16
C ILE A 1079 2.23 26.20 55.60
N CYS A 1080 1.68 25.45 54.65
CA CYS A 1080 0.93 24.23 54.96
C CYS A 1080 1.82 23.16 55.60
N LEU A 1081 3.10 23.11 55.21
CA LEU A 1081 4.04 22.09 55.63
C LEU A 1081 4.80 22.41 56.94
N GLU A 1082 4.88 23.68 57.34
CA GLU A 1082 5.55 24.11 58.59
C GLU A 1082 5.04 23.37 59.84
N HIS A 1083 3.82 22.88 59.80
CA HIS A 1083 3.17 22.19 60.91
C HIS A 1083 3.52 20.69 61.03
N PHE A 1084 4.27 20.15 60.07
CA PHE A 1084 4.55 18.70 59.95
C PHE A 1084 6.05 18.34 60.01
N ASP A 1085 6.94 19.33 60.15
CA ASP A 1085 8.40 19.16 60.16
C ASP A 1085 9.04 18.98 61.53
#